data_AF-A0A1A2W4X5-F1
#
_entry.id   AF-A0A1A2W4X5-F1
#
_cell.length_a   1.000
_cell.length_b   1.000
_cell.length_c   1.000
_cell.angle_alpha   90.00
_cell.angle_beta   90.00
_cell.angle_gamma   90.00
#
_symmetry.space_group_name_H-M   'P 1'
#
loop_
_entity.id
_entity.type
_entity.pdbx_description
1 polymer ?
#
loop_
_entity_poly.entity_id
_entity_poly.type
_entity_poly.pdbx_seq_one_letter_code
_entity_poly.pdbx_strand_id
1 'polypeptide(L)'
;GFSVALMAAMTLGAGTDYAIFLVGRYHEARRGGVAPTEALAQAYRSIAPVVIGSALTVSVALACLVFAQVGSFRSAGLPCAIGILATMMAALTLTPALMSLAIRRGYLEPRPSRTARRWRRVGTAVARWPGPILVTAGGLTLLVALPLAGMRVGFNEPAATPSSTDSNRGYVTADRHSAANELLPDVVVIQADHDLRNPAGLIAIERITRHIMAVPGVRAVRSASRPDGKVPEQATLSYQAGVLGRQFEDTVDSLSQRLKRVSELDGALAQTQLAVDGLGSGLRGGSAGLADMSGAAADMRAGIDGLQRNVTTVSGYLDPLRDFVGRTPDCATNPICSTVDRVLQPVDSLVQTSARLDAGTVKLTSGSNTAAAAIAGLPQSVTSMKDALARARSATHDLLSLSDTVGPQMRQLTDYLNEIATQFQGSAAADFYMPQRALTDPRYTAALSHLLSGNGCAAYLLVYGDGEEWGGDGAKRAELVRAAIREATKEGTVTPVEVDLAGVGPVTADLRRFVAGDTKLLVGAALVLIFLIVTAMLRSPVAGLVVVGTVVTSYASAVGASVLIWQHLLHHDLHWAVAPIAFIALIAVGADYNLLLALRIKHESSAGIKTGIIRAFGGTGGVVTVAGIVFGITMLALLSSSVLSIAQIGSTIAVGLLLDTLVVRAFIVPSIVALLGRWFWWPRALPRRTSAGSKTPVRVPVTAATAAER
;
A
#
# COMPACT_ATOMS: atom_id res chain seq x y z
N GLY A 1 -13.28 -6.65 25.61
CA GLY A 1 -13.74 -5.35 26.17
C GLY A 1 -15.20 -5.10 25.85
N PHE A 2 -15.51 -4.90 24.57
CA PHE A 2 -16.83 -4.52 24.06
C PHE A 2 -18.02 -5.36 24.60
N SER A 3 -17.99 -6.68 24.42
CA SER A 3 -19.09 -7.57 24.86
C SER A 3 -19.33 -7.52 26.37
N VAL A 4 -18.29 -7.28 27.17
CA VAL A 4 -18.39 -7.20 28.64
C VAL A 4 -19.11 -5.93 29.06
N ALA A 5 -18.78 -4.78 28.46
CA ALA A 5 -19.44 -3.52 28.77
C ALA A 5 -20.93 -3.54 28.41
N LEU A 6 -21.27 -4.07 27.22
CA LEU A 6 -22.65 -4.20 26.78
C LEU A 6 -23.44 -5.17 27.67
N MET A 7 -22.87 -6.35 27.97
CA MET A 7 -23.49 -7.33 28.85
C MET A 7 -23.71 -6.74 30.25
N ALA A 8 -22.73 -6.08 30.85
CA ALA A 8 -22.84 -5.47 32.17
C ALA A 8 -23.94 -4.41 32.20
N ALA A 9 -23.98 -3.53 31.19
CA ALA A 9 -25.02 -2.51 31.03
C ALA A 9 -26.42 -3.12 30.95
N MET A 10 -26.61 -4.12 30.10
CA MET A 10 -27.90 -4.80 29.91
C MET A 10 -28.35 -5.58 31.15
N THR A 11 -27.41 -6.27 31.81
CA THR A 11 -27.66 -7.06 33.03
C THR A 11 -28.08 -6.15 34.18
N LEU A 12 -27.37 -5.03 34.37
CA LEU A 12 -27.69 -4.05 35.41
C LEU A 12 -29.05 -3.40 35.14
N GLY A 13 -29.34 -3.06 33.89
CA GLY A 13 -30.66 -2.53 33.49
C GLY A 13 -31.80 -3.48 33.74
N ALA A 14 -31.80 -4.61 33.04
CA ALA A 14 -32.87 -5.61 33.15
C ALA A 14 -33.04 -6.09 34.60
N GLY A 15 -31.94 -6.35 35.31
CA GLY A 15 -31.98 -6.81 36.70
C GLY A 15 -32.59 -5.79 37.67
N THR A 16 -32.21 -4.51 37.55
CA THR A 16 -32.78 -3.46 38.40
C THR A 16 -34.26 -3.23 38.09
N ASP A 17 -34.64 -3.29 36.81
CA ASP A 17 -36.01 -3.11 36.36
C ASP A 17 -36.93 -4.22 36.89
N TYR A 18 -36.52 -5.49 36.76
CA TYR A 18 -37.28 -6.62 37.28
C TYR A 18 -37.48 -6.51 38.80
N ALA A 19 -36.47 -6.06 39.53
CA ALA A 19 -36.57 -5.83 40.98
C ALA A 19 -37.54 -4.69 41.33
N ILE A 20 -37.46 -3.55 40.61
CA ILE A 20 -38.35 -2.40 40.84
C ILE A 20 -39.81 -2.76 40.56
N PHE A 21 -40.09 -3.57 39.53
CA PHE A 21 -41.44 -4.05 39.27
C PHE A 21 -41.99 -4.92 40.39
N LEU A 22 -41.20 -5.86 40.88
CA LEU A 22 -41.59 -6.74 41.98
C LEU A 22 -41.88 -5.97 43.26
N VAL A 23 -41.01 -5.04 43.62
CA VAL A 23 -41.20 -4.14 44.77
C VAL A 23 -42.42 -3.24 44.56
N GLY A 24 -42.61 -2.69 43.36
CA GLY A 24 -43.74 -1.84 43.02
C GLY A 24 -45.08 -2.55 43.19
N ARG A 25 -45.19 -3.81 42.71
CA ARG A 25 -46.41 -4.63 42.87
C ARG A 25 -46.64 -5.07 44.30
N TYR A 26 -45.58 -5.42 45.01
CA TYR A 26 -45.66 -5.71 46.43
C TYR A 26 -46.21 -4.51 47.21
N HIS A 27 -45.69 -3.30 46.96
CA HIS A 27 -46.20 -2.07 47.59
C HIS A 27 -47.64 -1.74 47.18
N GLU A 28 -48.05 -2.04 45.94
CA GLU A 28 -49.43 -1.87 45.50
C GLU A 28 -50.39 -2.79 46.27
N ALA A 29 -50.05 -4.08 46.42
CA ALA A 29 -50.82 -5.04 47.19
C ALA A 29 -50.89 -4.68 48.69
N ARG A 30 -49.76 -4.26 49.28
CA ARG A 30 -49.71 -3.79 50.68
C ARG A 30 -50.60 -2.57 50.91
N ARG A 31 -50.60 -1.60 50.00
CA ARG A 31 -51.51 -0.43 50.07
C ARG A 31 -52.99 -0.80 49.89
N GLY A 32 -53.26 -1.95 49.26
CA GLY A 32 -54.59 -2.55 49.18
C GLY A 32 -55.03 -3.28 50.44
N GLY A 33 -54.21 -3.31 51.51
CA GLY A 33 -54.52 -3.95 52.78
C GLY A 33 -54.13 -5.42 52.89
N VAL A 34 -53.40 -5.98 51.91
CA VAL A 34 -52.98 -7.40 51.90
C VAL A 34 -51.81 -7.62 52.88
N ALA A 35 -51.80 -8.75 53.59
CA ALA A 35 -50.72 -9.12 54.52
C ALA A 35 -49.36 -9.27 53.79
N PRO A 36 -48.20 -9.09 54.47
CA PRO A 36 -46.89 -9.03 53.80
C PRO A 36 -46.53 -10.27 52.98
N THR A 37 -46.75 -11.47 53.51
CA THR A 37 -46.41 -12.73 52.83
C THR A 37 -47.32 -12.99 51.63
N GLU A 38 -48.62 -12.73 51.78
CA GLU A 38 -49.61 -12.84 50.71
C GLU A 38 -49.39 -11.80 49.61
N ALA A 39 -49.02 -10.57 49.97
CA ALA A 39 -48.71 -9.50 49.03
C ALA A 39 -47.51 -9.87 48.15
N LEU A 40 -46.48 -10.51 48.72
CA LEU A 40 -45.33 -10.99 47.95
C LEU A 40 -45.73 -12.12 47.00
N ALA A 41 -46.52 -13.10 47.47
CA ALA A 41 -46.98 -14.20 46.64
C ALA A 41 -47.87 -13.72 45.47
N GLN A 42 -48.76 -12.76 45.74
CA GLN A 42 -49.61 -12.13 44.73
C GLN A 42 -48.78 -11.33 43.71
N ALA A 43 -47.81 -10.54 44.18
CA ALA A 43 -46.90 -9.80 43.32
C ALA A 43 -46.11 -10.74 42.39
N TYR A 44 -45.52 -11.80 42.95
CA TYR A 44 -44.74 -12.79 42.21
C TYR A 44 -45.56 -13.48 41.11
N ARG A 45 -46.76 -14.01 41.44
CA ARG A 45 -47.64 -14.68 40.46
C ARG A 45 -48.07 -13.75 39.33
N SER A 46 -48.19 -12.45 39.59
CA SER A 46 -48.59 -11.47 38.58
C SER A 46 -47.46 -11.03 37.66
N ILE A 47 -46.21 -11.02 38.16
CA ILE A 47 -45.05 -10.47 37.44
C ILE A 47 -44.22 -11.54 36.75
N ALA A 48 -44.08 -12.73 37.35
CA ALA A 48 -43.19 -13.77 36.84
C ALA A 48 -43.45 -14.12 35.36
N PRO A 49 -44.71 -14.33 34.90
CA PRO A 49 -44.97 -14.59 33.48
C PRO A 49 -44.56 -13.42 32.56
N VAL A 50 -44.63 -12.19 33.07
CA VAL A 50 -44.28 -11.01 32.29
C VAL A 50 -42.76 -10.85 32.18
N VAL A 51 -42.03 -11.04 33.28
CA VAL A 51 -40.55 -11.01 33.30
C VAL A 51 -39.96 -12.13 32.44
N ILE A 52 -40.53 -13.34 32.48
CA ILE A 52 -40.09 -14.46 31.63
C ILE A 52 -40.32 -14.12 30.15
N GLY A 53 -41.51 -13.62 29.81
CA GLY A 53 -41.82 -13.20 28.45
C GLY A 53 -40.83 -12.15 27.96
N SER A 54 -40.66 -11.06 28.71
CA SER A 54 -39.77 -9.95 28.37
C SER A 54 -38.31 -10.42 28.21
N ALA A 55 -37.73 -11.07 29.23
CA ALA A 55 -36.34 -11.53 29.18
C ALA A 55 -36.06 -12.51 28.04
N LEU A 56 -36.98 -13.42 27.74
CA LEU A 56 -36.83 -14.36 26.63
C LEU A 56 -36.80 -13.64 25.28
N THR A 57 -37.62 -12.59 25.13
CA THR A 57 -37.68 -11.81 23.89
C THR A 57 -36.42 -10.99 23.67
N VAL A 58 -35.87 -10.41 24.74
CA VAL A 58 -34.59 -9.72 24.74
C VAL A 58 -33.44 -10.69 24.44
N SER A 59 -33.42 -11.86 25.07
CA SER A 59 -32.40 -12.87 24.81
C SER A 59 -32.41 -13.36 23.36
N VAL A 60 -33.59 -13.59 22.77
CA VAL A 60 -33.68 -13.98 21.35
C VAL A 60 -33.25 -12.84 20.44
N ALA A 61 -33.65 -11.58 20.73
CA ALA A 61 -33.22 -10.42 19.96
C ALA A 61 -31.69 -10.23 20.00
N LEU A 62 -31.07 -10.43 21.16
CA LEU A 62 -29.60 -10.41 21.31
C LEU A 62 -28.94 -11.60 20.61
N ALA A 63 -29.56 -12.79 20.63
CA ALA A 63 -29.05 -13.97 19.93
C ALA A 63 -29.03 -13.77 18.41
N CYS A 64 -29.93 -12.96 17.84
CA CYS A 64 -29.89 -12.61 16.41
C CYS A 64 -28.60 -11.92 15.98
N LEU A 65 -27.84 -11.31 16.90
CA LEU A 65 -26.53 -10.73 16.60
C LEU A 65 -25.51 -11.76 16.13
N VAL A 66 -25.71 -13.05 16.38
CA VAL A 66 -24.84 -14.13 15.90
C VAL A 66 -24.80 -14.18 14.36
N PHE A 67 -25.83 -13.66 13.68
CA PHE A 67 -25.87 -13.57 12.21
C PHE A 67 -25.16 -12.34 11.63
N ALA A 68 -24.66 -11.43 12.47
CA ALA A 68 -23.92 -10.26 12.02
C ALA A 68 -22.57 -10.67 11.41
N GLN A 69 -22.17 -10.00 10.34
CA GLN A 69 -20.85 -10.18 9.72
C GLN A 69 -19.76 -9.47 10.52
N VAL A 70 -20.07 -8.34 11.17
CA VAL A 70 -19.14 -7.61 12.03
C VAL A 70 -18.83 -8.43 13.29
N GLY A 71 -17.56 -8.80 13.45
CA GLY A 71 -17.10 -9.68 14.54
C GLY A 71 -17.43 -9.16 15.95
N SER A 72 -17.41 -7.85 16.17
CA SER A 72 -17.79 -7.22 17.45
C SER A 72 -19.27 -7.44 17.81
N PHE A 73 -20.18 -7.42 16.83
CA PHE A 73 -21.59 -7.71 17.05
C PHE A 73 -21.83 -9.21 17.24
N ARG A 74 -21.23 -10.03 16.37
CA ARG A 74 -21.34 -11.49 16.43
C ARG A 74 -20.88 -12.07 17.76
N SER A 75 -19.74 -11.58 18.26
CA SER A 75 -19.17 -12.03 19.54
C SER A 75 -19.93 -11.50 20.77
N ALA A 76 -20.70 -10.41 20.63
CA ALA A 76 -21.50 -9.86 21.73
C ALA A 76 -22.86 -10.56 21.90
N GLY A 77 -23.41 -11.14 20.83
CA GLY A 77 -24.76 -11.73 20.84
C GLY A 77 -24.99 -12.81 21.88
N LEU A 78 -24.23 -13.91 21.78
CA LEU A 78 -24.43 -15.06 22.66
C LEU A 78 -24.15 -14.76 24.14
N PRO A 79 -23.05 -14.07 24.52
CA PRO A 79 -22.81 -13.70 25.92
C PRO A 79 -23.90 -12.80 26.49
N CYS A 80 -24.39 -11.81 25.73
CA CYS A 80 -25.46 -10.93 26.20
C CYS A 80 -26.78 -11.69 26.36
N ALA A 81 -27.12 -12.58 25.43
CA ALA A 81 -28.32 -13.41 25.51
C ALA A 81 -28.31 -14.31 26.76
N ILE A 82 -27.18 -14.98 27.03
CA ILE A 82 -26.99 -15.81 28.23
C ILE A 82 -27.01 -14.95 29.50
N GLY A 83 -26.38 -13.77 29.47
CA GLY A 83 -26.38 -12.83 30.58
C GLY A 83 -27.78 -12.39 30.98
N ILE A 84 -28.66 -12.12 30.01
CA ILE A 84 -30.07 -11.79 30.28
C ILE A 84 -30.84 -12.99 30.85
N LEU A 85 -30.62 -14.20 30.34
CA LEU A 85 -31.25 -15.41 30.91
C LEU A 85 -30.80 -15.66 32.35
N ALA A 86 -29.50 -15.49 32.64
CA ALA A 86 -28.97 -15.59 34.00
C ALA A 86 -29.56 -14.50 34.91
N THR A 87 -29.71 -13.27 34.40
CA THR A 87 -30.35 -12.15 35.12
C THR A 87 -31.81 -12.43 35.40
N MET A 88 -32.55 -13.01 34.46
CA MET A 88 -33.94 -13.45 34.65
C MET A 88 -34.04 -14.50 35.75
N MET A 89 -33.18 -15.53 35.70
CA MET A 89 -33.15 -16.58 36.71
C MET A 89 -32.85 -16.02 38.11
N ALA A 90 -31.88 -15.11 38.21
CA ALA A 90 -31.56 -14.41 39.45
C ALA A 90 -32.74 -13.53 39.92
N ALA A 91 -33.38 -12.78 39.03
CA ALA A 91 -34.50 -11.92 39.36
C ALA A 91 -35.75 -12.68 39.85
N LEU A 92 -35.96 -13.92 39.37
CA LEU A 92 -37.08 -14.76 39.79
C LEU A 92 -36.80 -15.58 41.04
N THR A 93 -35.54 -15.78 41.42
CA THR A 93 -35.16 -16.63 42.58
C THR A 93 -34.59 -15.80 43.71
N LEU A 94 -33.53 -15.03 43.45
CA LEU A 94 -32.80 -14.25 44.44
C LEU A 94 -33.60 -13.03 44.90
N THR A 95 -34.25 -12.29 44.00
CA THR A 95 -34.99 -11.08 44.39
C THR A 95 -36.17 -11.37 45.33
N PRO A 96 -37.05 -12.37 45.08
CA PRO A 96 -38.09 -12.73 46.04
C PRO A 96 -37.53 -13.25 47.36
N ALA A 97 -36.42 -13.99 47.34
CA ALA A 97 -35.75 -14.48 48.55
C ALA A 97 -35.24 -13.31 49.41
N LEU A 98 -34.54 -12.34 48.80
CA LEU A 98 -34.07 -11.14 49.48
C LEU A 98 -35.22 -10.28 49.99
N MET A 99 -36.28 -10.11 49.20
CA MET A 99 -37.49 -9.41 49.64
C MET A 99 -38.14 -10.11 50.83
N SER A 100 -38.24 -11.45 50.82
CA SER A 100 -38.82 -12.20 51.95
C SER A 100 -38.04 -11.97 53.26
N LEU A 101 -36.71 -11.90 53.18
CA LEU A 101 -35.85 -11.60 54.32
C LEU A 101 -36.01 -10.16 54.79
N ALA A 102 -36.10 -9.21 53.86
CA ALA A 102 -36.31 -7.80 54.18
C ALA A 102 -37.71 -7.53 54.76
N ILE A 103 -38.73 -8.28 54.32
CA ILE A 103 -40.08 -8.25 54.89
C ILE A 103 -40.07 -8.75 56.33
N ARG A 104 -39.36 -9.85 56.63
CA ARG A 104 -39.20 -10.35 58.01
C ARG A 104 -38.55 -9.34 58.95
N ARG A 105 -37.70 -8.45 58.41
CA ARG A 105 -37.03 -7.36 59.15
C ARG A 105 -37.80 -6.04 59.15
N GLY A 106 -38.97 -5.96 58.51
CA GLY A 106 -39.80 -4.75 58.47
C GLY A 106 -39.29 -3.61 57.55
N TYR A 107 -38.26 -3.84 56.74
CA TYR A 107 -37.65 -2.78 55.90
C TYR A 107 -38.46 -2.40 54.66
N LEU A 108 -39.47 -3.21 54.28
CA LEU A 108 -40.20 -3.07 53.02
C LEU A 108 -41.60 -2.43 53.14
N GLU A 109 -41.93 -1.80 54.27
CA GLU A 109 -43.23 -1.17 54.46
C GLU A 109 -43.42 0.05 53.51
N PRO A 110 -44.51 0.11 52.72
CA PRO A 110 -44.69 1.18 51.74
C PRO A 110 -45.00 2.52 52.41
N ARG A 111 -44.24 3.56 52.06
CA ARG A 111 -44.57 4.94 52.42
C ARG A 111 -45.83 5.44 51.68
N PRO A 112 -46.61 6.38 52.26
CA PRO A 112 -47.79 6.97 51.62
C PRO A 112 -47.41 7.68 50.31
N SER A 113 -48.03 7.27 49.19
CA SER A 113 -47.65 7.79 47.87
C SER A 113 -48.39 9.10 47.53
N ARG A 114 -47.69 10.24 47.63
CA ARG A 114 -48.16 11.51 47.04
C ARG A 114 -48.19 11.48 45.50
N THR A 115 -47.36 10.63 44.90
CA THR A 115 -47.17 10.49 43.45
C THR A 115 -48.39 9.92 42.73
N ALA A 116 -49.15 9.01 43.36
CA ALA A 116 -50.33 8.40 42.75
C ALA A 116 -51.42 9.42 42.39
N ARG A 117 -51.60 10.48 43.20
CA ARG A 117 -52.53 11.57 42.89
C ARG A 117 -52.07 12.40 41.68
N ARG A 118 -50.76 12.70 41.59
CA ARG A 118 -50.20 13.44 40.43
C ARG A 118 -50.35 12.63 39.14
N TRP A 119 -50.02 11.34 39.17
CA TRP A 119 -50.16 10.46 38.02
C TRP A 119 -51.60 10.25 37.59
N ARG A 120 -52.57 10.20 38.53
CA ARG A 120 -53.99 10.23 38.18
C ARG A 120 -54.38 11.51 37.44
N ARG A 121 -53.88 12.68 37.83
CA ARG A 121 -54.12 13.95 37.11
C ARG A 121 -53.56 13.91 35.69
N VAL A 122 -52.33 13.42 35.52
CA VAL A 122 -51.73 13.22 34.19
C VAL A 122 -52.58 12.28 33.35
N GLY A 123 -52.96 11.12 33.90
CA GLY A 123 -53.85 10.17 33.23
C GLY A 123 -55.21 10.77 32.85
N THR A 124 -55.79 11.65 33.68
CA THR A 124 -57.04 12.35 33.33
C THR A 124 -56.86 13.35 32.19
N ALA A 125 -55.72 14.05 32.12
CA ALA A 125 -55.43 14.97 31.03
C ALA A 125 -55.28 14.21 29.70
N VAL A 126 -54.49 13.12 29.72
CA VAL A 126 -54.29 12.23 28.56
C VAL A 126 -55.61 11.63 28.07
N ALA A 127 -56.45 11.15 28.98
CA ALA A 127 -57.75 10.56 28.63
C ALA A 127 -58.79 11.59 28.14
N ARG A 128 -58.65 12.87 28.52
CA ARG A 128 -59.56 13.96 28.14
C ARG A 128 -59.16 14.61 26.81
N TRP A 129 -57.87 14.76 26.53
CA TRP A 129 -57.34 15.46 25.34
C TRP A 129 -56.30 14.63 24.57
N PRO A 130 -56.64 13.41 24.08
CA PRO A 130 -55.64 12.52 23.49
C PRO A 130 -55.07 13.02 22.16
N GLY A 131 -55.85 13.75 21.35
CA GLY A 131 -55.38 14.30 20.07
C GLY A 131 -54.27 15.35 20.23
N PRO A 132 -54.51 16.47 20.94
CA PRO A 132 -53.50 17.51 21.14
C PRO A 132 -52.25 16.98 21.83
N ILE A 133 -52.38 16.10 22.83
CA ILE A 133 -51.24 15.52 23.54
C ILE A 133 -50.38 14.66 22.60
N LEU A 134 -51.01 13.87 21.72
CA LEU A 134 -50.29 13.10 20.71
C LEU A 134 -49.53 14.01 19.74
N VAL A 135 -50.13 15.10 19.28
CA VAL A 135 -49.48 16.06 18.37
C VAL A 135 -48.31 16.76 19.05
N THR A 136 -48.47 17.21 20.30
CA THR A 136 -47.39 17.90 21.02
C THR A 136 -46.24 16.96 21.39
N ALA A 137 -46.55 15.77 21.92
CA ALA A 137 -45.52 14.81 22.33
C ALA A 137 -44.85 14.17 21.11
N GLY A 138 -45.63 13.81 20.09
CA GLY A 138 -45.13 13.31 18.81
C GLY A 138 -44.29 14.35 18.07
N GLY A 139 -44.75 15.60 18.04
CA GLY A 139 -44.03 16.73 17.46
C GLY A 139 -42.69 16.97 18.17
N LEU A 140 -42.65 16.91 19.51
CA LEU A 140 -41.40 16.99 20.27
C LEU A 140 -40.44 15.85 19.90
N THR A 141 -40.91 14.60 19.84
CA THR A 141 -40.06 13.46 19.48
C THR A 141 -39.54 13.56 18.04
N LEU A 142 -40.35 14.04 17.09
CA LEU A 142 -39.94 14.25 15.70
C LEU A 142 -38.95 15.42 15.57
N LEU A 143 -39.13 16.49 16.33
CA LEU A 143 -38.20 17.61 16.37
C LEU A 143 -36.82 17.18 16.89
N VAL A 144 -36.79 16.35 17.94
CA VAL A 144 -35.55 15.76 18.46
C VAL A 144 -34.92 14.76 17.48
N ALA A 145 -35.73 14.12 16.62
CA ALA A 145 -35.24 13.24 15.56
C ALA A 145 -34.71 13.99 14.31
N LEU A 146 -35.02 15.28 14.14
CA LEU A 146 -34.68 16.06 12.94
C LEU A 146 -33.17 16.10 12.60
N PRO A 147 -32.24 16.20 13.57
CA PRO A 147 -30.80 16.16 13.29
C PRO A 147 -30.31 14.88 12.62
N LEU A 148 -31.10 13.80 12.65
CA LEU A 148 -30.78 12.53 11.99
C LEU A 148 -30.56 12.66 10.48
N ALA A 149 -31.19 13.65 9.83
CA ALA A 149 -31.01 13.91 8.39
C ALA A 149 -29.59 14.38 8.03
N GLY A 150 -28.86 14.99 8.97
CA GLY A 150 -27.48 15.45 8.79
C GLY A 150 -26.44 14.52 9.40
N MET A 151 -26.82 13.31 9.81
CA MET A 151 -25.96 12.41 10.57
C MET A 151 -24.69 12.03 9.80
N ARG A 152 -23.53 12.38 10.35
CA ARG A 152 -22.22 11.92 9.88
C ARG A 152 -21.71 10.75 10.71
N VAL A 153 -21.36 9.65 10.06
CA VAL A 153 -20.82 8.47 10.74
C VAL A 153 -19.31 8.46 10.63
N GLY A 154 -18.64 8.56 11.78
CA GLY A 154 -17.18 8.51 11.89
C GLY A 154 -16.68 7.07 11.89
N PHE A 155 -15.66 6.81 11.07
CA PHE A 155 -14.96 5.52 10.98
C PHE A 155 -13.46 5.64 11.35
N ASN A 156 -13.08 6.77 11.96
CA ASN A 156 -11.72 6.99 12.42
C ASN A 156 -11.59 6.44 13.86
N GLU A 157 -10.97 5.26 13.99
CA GLU A 157 -10.79 4.57 15.28
C GLU A 157 -9.88 5.34 16.25
N PRO A 158 -8.72 5.92 15.83
CA PRO A 158 -7.94 6.81 16.69
C PRO A 158 -8.76 7.96 17.29
N ALA A 159 -9.65 8.58 16.49
CA ALA A 159 -10.53 9.65 16.94
C ALA A 159 -11.60 9.18 17.96
N ALA A 160 -11.86 7.87 18.07
CA ALA A 160 -12.75 7.29 19.08
C ALA A 160 -12.13 7.25 20.49
N THR A 161 -10.84 7.57 20.61
CA THR A 161 -10.14 7.70 21.89
C THR A 161 -9.59 9.12 22.08
N PRO A 162 -9.44 9.61 23.32
CA PRO A 162 -8.90 10.94 23.58
C PRO A 162 -7.49 11.09 23.01
N SER A 163 -7.18 12.27 22.50
CA SER A 163 -5.84 12.61 21.97
C SER A 163 -4.73 12.52 23.02
N SER A 164 -5.08 12.56 24.32
CA SER A 164 -4.13 12.45 25.43
C SER A 164 -3.68 11.02 25.74
N THR A 165 -4.27 9.99 25.13
CA THR A 165 -3.90 8.59 25.37
C THR A 165 -2.52 8.28 24.78
N ASP A 166 -1.76 7.37 25.42
CA ASP A 166 -0.43 7.00 24.94
C ASP A 166 -0.45 6.40 23.53
N SER A 167 -1.51 5.68 23.16
CA SER A 167 -1.71 5.15 21.81
C SER A 167 -1.83 6.26 20.76
N ASN A 168 -2.67 7.28 20.99
CA ASN A 168 -2.81 8.41 20.06
C ASN A 168 -1.55 9.28 20.01
N ARG A 169 -0.87 9.47 21.15
CA ARG A 169 0.44 10.14 21.18
C ARG A 169 1.48 9.36 20.36
N GLY A 170 1.42 8.03 20.39
CA GLY A 170 2.24 7.16 19.56
C GLY A 170 2.04 7.39 18.07
N TYR A 171 0.79 7.38 17.59
CA TYR A 171 0.46 7.67 16.19
C TYR A 171 0.96 9.06 15.75
N VAL A 172 0.66 10.10 16.52
CA VAL A 172 1.11 11.47 16.21
C VAL A 172 2.63 11.60 16.21
N THR A 173 3.32 10.88 17.10
CA THR A 173 4.80 10.92 17.14
C THR A 173 5.41 10.18 15.96
N ALA A 174 4.82 9.06 15.54
CA ALA A 174 5.23 8.34 14.34
C ALA A 174 5.07 9.18 13.07
N ASP A 175 3.92 9.84 12.91
CA ASP A 175 3.63 10.70 11.75
C ASP A 175 4.53 11.94 11.67
N ARG A 176 5.17 12.36 12.79
CA ARG A 176 6.15 13.45 12.78
C ARG A 176 7.53 13.05 12.27
N HIS A 177 7.93 11.79 12.49
CA HIS A 177 9.28 11.31 12.17
C HIS A 177 9.34 10.50 10.87
N SER A 178 8.23 9.87 10.50
CA SER A 178 8.08 9.11 9.25
C SER A 178 7.12 9.83 8.32
N ALA A 179 7.18 9.51 7.02
CA ALA A 179 6.21 10.08 6.11
C ALA A 179 4.81 9.53 6.41
N ALA A 180 3.76 10.32 6.17
CA ALA A 180 2.39 9.95 6.53
C ALA A 180 2.03 8.53 6.04
N ASN A 181 1.42 7.73 6.93
CA ASN A 181 0.98 6.35 6.68
C ASN A 181 2.08 5.35 6.29
N GLU A 182 3.36 5.66 6.55
CA GLU A 182 4.46 4.71 6.30
C GLU A 182 4.36 3.43 7.16
N LEU A 183 3.76 3.54 8.35
CA LEU A 183 3.45 2.40 9.22
C LEU A 183 2.10 1.73 8.90
N LEU A 184 1.29 2.34 8.03
CA LEU A 184 -0.06 1.89 7.70
C LEU A 184 -0.26 1.76 6.18
N PRO A 185 0.62 1.04 5.45
CA PRO A 185 0.41 0.83 4.02
C PRO A 185 -0.82 -0.04 3.77
N ASP A 186 -1.49 0.24 2.66
CA ASP A 186 -2.42 -0.72 2.07
C ASP A 186 -1.62 -1.77 1.30
N VAL A 187 -1.84 -3.04 1.62
CA VAL A 187 -1.18 -4.18 0.99
C VAL A 187 -2.12 -4.76 -0.06
N VAL A 188 -1.71 -4.66 -1.32
CA VAL A 188 -2.35 -5.33 -2.44
C VAL A 188 -1.65 -6.66 -2.68
N VAL A 189 -2.41 -7.73 -2.76
CA VAL A 189 -1.91 -9.05 -3.16
C VAL A 189 -2.54 -9.41 -4.49
N ILE A 190 -1.68 -9.70 -5.47
CA ILE A 190 -2.10 -10.09 -6.82
C ILE A 190 -1.61 -11.51 -7.05
N GLN A 191 -2.54 -12.45 -7.17
CA GLN A 191 -2.23 -13.84 -7.43
C GLN A 191 -2.39 -14.16 -8.91
N ALA A 192 -1.37 -14.78 -9.51
CA ALA A 192 -1.33 -15.24 -10.88
C ALA A 192 -1.22 -16.78 -10.92
N ASP A 193 -1.56 -17.36 -12.07
CA ASP A 193 -1.45 -18.80 -12.35
C ASP A 193 -0.02 -19.24 -12.74
N HIS A 194 0.88 -18.29 -12.99
CA HIS A 194 2.26 -18.52 -13.41
C HIS A 194 3.26 -17.71 -12.57
N ASP A 195 4.55 -18.04 -12.69
CA ASP A 195 5.64 -17.35 -11.99
C ASP A 195 5.86 -15.95 -12.57
N LEU A 196 5.80 -14.93 -11.72
CA LEU A 196 5.96 -13.52 -12.08
C LEU A 196 7.42 -13.04 -12.07
N ARG A 197 8.39 -13.89 -11.68
CA ARG A 197 9.84 -13.60 -11.64
C ARG A 197 10.49 -13.64 -13.03
N ASN A 198 9.82 -13.06 -14.01
CA ASN A 198 10.30 -12.95 -15.37
C ASN A 198 10.00 -11.53 -15.91
N PRO A 199 10.65 -11.12 -17.02
CA PRO A 199 10.45 -9.78 -17.56
C PRO A 199 8.98 -9.44 -17.87
N ALA A 200 8.19 -10.38 -18.40
CA ALA A 200 6.77 -10.16 -18.70
C ALA A 200 5.92 -9.95 -17.44
N GLY A 201 6.18 -10.75 -16.39
CA GLY A 201 5.53 -10.61 -15.08
C GLY A 201 5.85 -9.27 -14.43
N LEU A 202 7.11 -8.83 -14.47
CA LEU A 202 7.49 -7.51 -13.94
C LEU A 202 6.90 -6.34 -14.74
N ILE A 203 6.78 -6.46 -16.06
CA ILE A 203 6.09 -5.46 -16.90
C ILE A 203 4.61 -5.36 -16.52
N ALA A 204 3.96 -6.51 -16.28
CA ALA A 204 2.57 -6.52 -15.83
C ALA A 204 2.40 -5.89 -14.44
N ILE A 205 3.29 -6.21 -13.50
CA ILE A 205 3.31 -5.57 -12.17
C ILE A 205 3.52 -4.06 -12.30
N GLU A 206 4.45 -3.62 -13.14
CA GLU A 206 4.71 -2.20 -13.38
C GLU A 206 3.49 -1.48 -13.96
N ARG A 207 2.76 -2.11 -14.88
CA ARG A 207 1.50 -1.56 -15.42
C ARG A 207 0.50 -1.32 -14.28
N ILE A 208 0.32 -2.30 -13.40
CA ILE A 208 -0.60 -2.20 -12.26
C ILE A 208 -0.12 -1.11 -11.30
N THR A 209 1.16 -1.11 -10.95
CA THR A 209 1.81 -0.07 -10.12
C THR A 209 1.55 1.33 -10.67
N ARG A 210 1.67 1.53 -12.00
CA ARG A 210 1.43 2.83 -12.65
C ARG A 210 -0.04 3.27 -12.55
N HIS A 211 -0.99 2.35 -12.70
CA HIS A 211 -2.42 2.67 -12.55
C HIS A 211 -2.79 2.99 -11.10
N ILE A 212 -2.20 2.30 -10.13
CA ILE A 212 -2.39 2.61 -8.70
C ILE A 212 -1.78 3.97 -8.37
N MET A 213 -0.58 4.28 -8.86
CA MET A 213 0.06 5.60 -8.69
C MET A 213 -0.75 6.76 -9.29
N ALA A 214 -1.60 6.49 -10.29
CA ALA A 214 -2.49 7.49 -10.88
C ALA A 214 -3.75 7.78 -10.03
N VAL A 215 -4.02 6.96 -9.00
CA VAL A 215 -5.15 7.18 -8.11
C VAL A 215 -4.91 8.41 -7.23
N PRO A 216 -5.86 9.36 -7.15
CA PRO A 216 -5.73 10.52 -6.29
C PRO A 216 -5.49 10.15 -4.82
N GLY A 217 -4.48 10.77 -4.21
CA GLY A 217 -4.12 10.53 -2.81
C GLY A 217 -3.27 9.28 -2.57
N VAL A 218 -2.73 8.65 -3.63
CA VAL A 218 -1.62 7.68 -3.53
C VAL A 218 -0.30 8.41 -3.71
N ARG A 219 0.58 8.31 -2.71
CA ARG A 219 1.90 8.96 -2.69
C ARG A 219 2.98 8.09 -3.34
N ALA A 220 3.00 6.81 -2.99
CA ALA A 220 4.01 5.86 -3.44
C ALA A 220 3.45 4.45 -3.45
N VAL A 221 3.98 3.61 -4.34
CA VAL A 221 3.68 2.17 -4.40
C VAL A 221 5.00 1.42 -4.48
N ARG A 222 5.31 0.65 -3.42
CA ARG A 222 6.43 -0.30 -3.44
C ARG A 222 5.95 -1.62 -4.01
N SER A 223 6.64 -2.11 -5.02
CA SER A 223 6.26 -3.35 -5.74
C SER A 223 7.50 -4.04 -6.26
N ALA A 224 7.36 -5.27 -6.76
CA ALA A 224 8.46 -6.00 -7.38
C ALA A 224 9.11 -5.24 -8.57
N SER A 225 8.40 -4.33 -9.26
CA SER A 225 8.99 -3.47 -10.30
C SER A 225 9.63 -2.19 -9.74
N ARG A 226 9.18 -1.73 -8.58
CA ARG A 226 9.65 -0.51 -7.89
C ARG A 226 9.89 -0.78 -6.40
N PRO A 227 10.98 -1.48 -6.01
CA PRO A 227 11.18 -1.88 -4.61
C PRO A 227 11.22 -0.68 -3.63
N ASP A 228 11.86 0.42 -4.06
CA ASP A 228 11.96 1.65 -3.26
C ASP A 228 10.81 2.65 -3.50
N GLY A 229 9.79 2.25 -4.27
CA GLY A 229 8.66 3.11 -4.66
C GLY A 229 8.95 4.06 -5.83
N LYS A 230 10.17 4.03 -6.37
CA LYS A 230 10.58 4.74 -7.60
C LYS A 230 10.96 3.72 -8.67
N VAL A 231 10.86 4.12 -9.93
CA VAL A 231 11.36 3.30 -11.05
C VAL A 231 12.89 3.19 -10.91
N PRO A 232 13.46 1.98 -10.82
CA PRO A 232 14.91 1.81 -10.82
C PRO A 232 15.47 2.30 -12.16
N GLU A 233 16.49 3.16 -12.14
CA GLU A 233 17.07 3.70 -13.38
C GLU A 233 17.57 2.58 -14.30
N GLN A 234 18.12 1.50 -13.72
CA GLN A 234 18.62 0.34 -14.46
C GLN A 234 17.52 -0.49 -15.13
N ALA A 235 16.27 -0.33 -14.69
CA ALA A 235 15.10 -1.02 -15.22
C ALA A 235 14.36 -0.18 -16.29
N THR A 236 15.06 0.76 -16.93
CA THR A 236 14.53 1.59 -18.02
C THR A 236 15.17 1.25 -19.35
N LEU A 237 14.40 1.33 -20.44
CA LEU A 237 14.92 1.09 -21.79
C LEU A 237 16.01 2.10 -22.18
N SER A 238 15.87 3.35 -21.76
CA SER A 238 16.84 4.43 -21.99
C SER A 238 18.18 4.15 -21.30
N TYR A 239 18.17 3.60 -20.08
CA TYR A 239 19.42 3.19 -19.43
C TYR A 239 20.11 2.05 -20.19
N GLN A 240 19.35 1.08 -20.69
CA GLN A 240 19.91 -0.02 -21.51
C GLN A 240 20.51 0.51 -22.82
N ALA A 241 19.86 1.50 -23.46
CA ALA A 241 20.42 2.19 -24.61
C ALA A 241 21.76 2.87 -24.28
N GLY A 242 21.86 3.53 -23.12
CA GLY A 242 23.12 4.13 -22.66
C GLY A 242 24.22 3.10 -22.34
N VAL A 243 23.88 1.93 -21.78
CA VAL A 243 24.84 0.84 -21.57
C VAL A 243 25.39 0.35 -22.91
N LEU A 244 24.52 0.17 -23.91
CA LEU A 244 24.93 -0.21 -25.26
C LEU A 244 25.80 0.88 -25.90
N GLY A 245 25.42 2.16 -25.75
CA GLY A 245 26.21 3.30 -26.21
C GLY A 245 27.64 3.26 -25.67
N ARG A 246 27.80 3.08 -24.35
CA ARG A 246 29.12 2.97 -23.70
C ARG A 246 29.92 1.74 -24.17
N GLN A 247 29.29 0.58 -24.33
CA GLN A 247 29.97 -0.61 -24.85
C GLN A 247 30.49 -0.42 -26.28
N PHE A 248 29.72 0.27 -27.13
CA PHE A 248 30.16 0.64 -28.47
C PHE A 248 31.26 1.70 -28.41
N GLU A 249 31.17 2.69 -27.52
CA GLU A 249 32.20 3.71 -27.31
C GLU A 249 33.53 3.08 -26.92
N ASP A 250 33.54 2.19 -25.92
CA ASP A 250 34.72 1.42 -25.51
C ASP A 250 35.33 0.62 -26.68
N THR A 251 34.46 0.05 -27.53
CA THR A 251 34.88 -0.72 -28.72
C THR A 251 35.50 0.20 -29.76
N VAL A 252 34.90 1.37 -30.02
CA VAL A 252 35.40 2.39 -30.93
C VAL A 252 36.73 2.96 -30.43
N ASP A 253 36.88 3.20 -29.14
CA ASP A 253 38.11 3.70 -28.54
C ASP A 253 39.23 2.68 -28.58
N SER A 254 38.93 1.41 -28.27
CA SER A 254 39.88 0.31 -28.43
C SER A 254 40.33 0.15 -29.89
N LEU A 255 39.40 0.26 -30.84
CA LEU A 255 39.71 0.22 -32.27
C LEU A 255 40.56 1.43 -32.71
N SER A 256 40.19 2.64 -32.27
CA SER A 256 40.92 3.88 -32.52
C SER A 256 42.35 3.81 -31.97
N GLN A 257 42.53 3.28 -30.76
CA GLN A 257 43.86 3.11 -30.15
C GLN A 257 44.72 2.12 -30.95
N ARG A 258 44.12 1.02 -31.45
CA ARG A 258 44.82 0.07 -32.33
C ARG A 258 45.19 0.70 -33.68
N LEU A 259 44.30 1.48 -34.27
CA LEU A 259 44.53 2.16 -35.56
C LEU A 259 45.56 3.28 -35.45
N LYS A 260 45.63 3.98 -34.31
CA LYS A 260 46.69 4.96 -34.05
C LYS A 260 48.09 4.33 -34.14
N ARG A 261 48.27 3.13 -33.58
CA ARG A 261 49.52 2.35 -33.72
C ARG A 261 49.81 1.96 -35.17
N VAL A 262 48.77 1.71 -35.97
CA VAL A 262 48.92 1.45 -37.41
C VAL A 262 49.35 2.72 -38.16
N SER A 263 48.87 3.90 -37.77
CA SER A 263 49.34 5.18 -38.34
C SER A 263 50.81 5.48 -37.99
N GLU A 264 51.25 5.11 -36.78
CA GLU A 264 52.66 5.20 -36.39
C GLU A 264 53.54 4.29 -37.26
N LEU A 265 53.00 3.13 -37.67
CA LEU A 265 53.63 2.24 -38.63
C LEU A 265 53.74 2.85 -40.04
N ASP A 266 52.74 3.63 -40.50
CA ASP A 266 52.85 4.40 -41.76
C ASP A 266 54.00 5.41 -41.69
N GLY A 267 54.13 6.12 -40.56
CA GLY A 267 55.26 7.04 -40.32
C GLY A 267 56.62 6.33 -40.36
N ALA A 268 56.73 5.16 -39.74
CA ALA A 268 57.94 4.33 -39.78
C ALA A 268 58.24 3.78 -41.18
N LEU A 269 57.22 3.31 -41.91
CA LEU A 269 57.34 2.85 -43.30
C LEU A 269 57.79 4.00 -44.22
N ALA A 270 57.30 5.22 -44.02
CA ALA A 270 57.72 6.41 -44.76
C ALA A 270 59.20 6.73 -44.54
N GLN A 271 59.69 6.67 -43.29
CA GLN A 271 61.11 6.85 -42.99
C GLN A 271 61.97 5.76 -43.63
N THR A 272 61.50 4.52 -43.60
CA THR A 272 62.20 3.38 -44.20
C THR A 272 62.27 3.53 -45.73
N GLN A 273 61.20 4.00 -46.36
CA GLN A 273 61.16 4.27 -47.80
C GLN A 273 62.15 5.36 -48.21
N LEU A 274 62.24 6.45 -47.44
CA LEU A 274 63.25 7.50 -47.67
C LEU A 274 64.68 6.98 -47.55
N ALA A 275 64.95 6.11 -46.57
CA ALA A 275 66.26 5.47 -46.42
C ALA A 275 66.60 4.55 -47.60
N VAL A 276 65.63 3.78 -48.09
CA VAL A 276 65.79 2.90 -49.26
C VAL A 276 66.00 3.69 -50.56
N ASP A 277 65.30 4.81 -50.73
CA ASP A 277 65.51 5.71 -51.87
C ASP A 277 66.91 6.35 -51.83
N GLY A 278 67.38 6.75 -50.65
CA GLY A 278 68.75 7.21 -50.43
C GLY A 278 69.79 6.14 -50.82
N LEU A 279 69.61 4.89 -50.36
CA LEU A 279 70.47 3.76 -50.71
C LEU A 279 70.50 3.51 -52.23
N GLY A 280 69.34 3.53 -52.88
CA GLY A 280 69.23 3.34 -54.33
C GLY A 280 69.95 4.43 -55.12
N SER A 281 69.88 5.69 -54.68
CA SER A 281 70.60 6.80 -55.30
C SER A 281 72.12 6.70 -55.10
N GLY A 282 72.57 6.33 -53.90
CA GLY A 282 73.98 6.12 -53.59
C GLY A 282 74.61 4.96 -54.36
N LEU A 283 73.89 3.85 -54.52
CA LEU A 283 74.35 2.69 -55.29
C LEU A 283 74.53 3.01 -56.78
N ARG A 284 73.62 3.80 -57.38
CA ARG A 284 73.78 4.27 -58.77
C ARG A 284 74.96 5.21 -58.94
N GLY A 285 75.19 6.09 -57.96
CA GLY A 285 76.38 6.95 -57.93
C GLY A 285 77.68 6.15 -57.80
N GLY A 286 77.71 5.13 -56.94
CA GLY A 286 78.85 4.24 -56.74
C GLY A 286 79.16 3.39 -57.98
N SER A 287 78.15 2.87 -58.66
CA SER A 287 78.34 2.10 -59.91
C SER A 287 78.90 2.97 -61.04
N ALA A 288 78.48 4.23 -61.14
CA ALA A 288 79.02 5.18 -62.12
C ALA A 288 80.49 5.53 -61.80
N GLY A 289 80.81 5.79 -60.54
CA GLY A 289 82.19 6.05 -60.11
C GLY A 289 83.15 4.88 -60.35
N LEU A 290 82.69 3.63 -60.15
CA LEU A 290 83.50 2.44 -60.48
C LEU A 290 83.75 2.30 -61.99
N ALA A 291 82.78 2.67 -62.83
CA ALA A 291 82.92 2.65 -64.28
C ALA A 291 83.91 3.72 -64.77
N ASP A 292 83.91 4.91 -64.18
CA ASP A 292 84.91 5.95 -64.47
C ASP A 292 86.31 5.50 -64.03
N MET A 293 86.43 4.83 -62.88
CA MET A 293 87.70 4.31 -62.37
C MET A 293 88.29 3.20 -63.25
N SER A 294 87.45 2.33 -63.85
CA SER A 294 87.92 1.30 -64.77
C SER A 294 88.35 1.89 -66.12
N GLY A 295 87.68 2.94 -66.59
CA GLY A 295 88.08 3.72 -67.77
C GLY A 295 89.44 4.39 -67.59
N ALA A 296 89.64 5.11 -66.48
CA ALA A 296 90.92 5.77 -66.19
C ALA A 296 92.10 4.78 -66.02
N ALA A 297 91.83 3.59 -65.48
CA ALA A 297 92.84 2.53 -65.36
C ALA A 297 93.24 1.95 -66.74
N ALA A 298 92.31 1.90 -67.70
CA ALA A 298 92.59 1.44 -69.06
C ALA A 298 93.46 2.46 -69.82
N ASP A 299 93.19 3.76 -69.66
CA ASP A 299 94.01 4.83 -70.26
C ASP A 299 95.43 4.85 -69.70
N MET A 300 95.58 4.65 -68.38
CA MET A 300 96.88 4.55 -67.73
C MET A 300 97.72 3.38 -68.29
N ARG A 301 97.07 2.26 -68.61
CA ARG A 301 97.72 1.10 -69.22
C ARG A 301 98.23 1.40 -70.64
N ALA A 302 97.43 2.06 -71.46
CA ALA A 302 97.82 2.43 -72.82
C ALA A 302 99.04 3.37 -72.84
N GLY A 303 99.16 4.28 -71.85
CA GLY A 303 100.31 5.15 -71.69
C GLY A 303 101.61 4.41 -71.29
N ILE A 304 101.51 3.44 -70.38
CA ILE A 304 102.65 2.63 -69.91
C ILE A 304 103.20 1.74 -71.04
N ASP A 305 102.34 1.13 -71.85
CA ASP A 305 102.73 0.32 -73.03
C ASP A 305 103.46 1.17 -74.10
N GLY A 306 103.14 2.45 -74.21
CA GLY A 306 103.86 3.39 -75.08
C GLY A 306 105.27 3.71 -74.56
N LEU A 307 105.39 3.91 -73.26
CA LEU A 307 106.66 4.17 -72.57
C LEU A 307 107.62 2.97 -72.67
N GLN A 308 107.11 1.75 -72.46
CA GLN A 308 107.93 0.53 -72.50
C GLN A 308 108.53 0.29 -73.90
N ARG A 309 107.77 0.56 -74.97
CA ARG A 309 108.26 0.44 -76.36
C ARG A 309 109.38 1.43 -76.69
N ASN A 310 109.29 2.67 -76.20
CA ASN A 310 110.35 3.66 -76.41
C ASN A 310 111.62 3.31 -75.62
N VAL A 311 111.47 2.86 -74.37
CA VAL A 311 112.61 2.48 -73.51
C VAL A 311 113.37 1.26 -74.05
N THR A 312 112.65 0.25 -74.56
CA THR A 312 113.27 -0.92 -75.19
C THR A 312 113.98 -0.58 -76.50
N THR A 313 113.43 0.33 -77.31
CA THR A 313 114.06 0.81 -78.54
C THR A 313 115.34 1.60 -78.26
N VAL A 314 115.35 2.45 -77.22
CA VAL A 314 116.54 3.22 -76.80
C VAL A 314 117.63 2.31 -76.22
N SER A 315 117.26 1.26 -75.47
CA SER A 315 118.22 0.26 -74.99
C SER A 315 118.96 -0.44 -76.13
N GLY A 316 118.29 -0.73 -77.26
CA GLY A 316 118.90 -1.44 -78.38
C GLY A 316 120.02 -0.67 -79.08
N TYR A 317 120.02 0.67 -79.03
CA TYR A 317 121.10 1.49 -79.57
C TYR A 317 122.41 1.40 -78.77
N LEU A 318 122.34 0.95 -77.51
CA LEU A 318 123.48 0.90 -76.59
C LEU A 318 124.16 -0.48 -76.53
N ASP A 319 123.63 -1.48 -77.23
CA ASP A 319 124.18 -2.84 -77.27
C ASP A 319 125.63 -2.94 -77.79
N PRO A 320 126.08 -2.16 -78.80
CA PRO A 320 127.49 -2.17 -79.22
C PRO A 320 128.45 -1.72 -78.11
N LEU A 321 128.01 -0.80 -77.25
CA LEU A 321 128.79 -0.31 -76.11
C LEU A 321 128.82 -1.34 -74.97
N ARG A 322 127.73 -2.07 -74.73
CA ARG A 322 127.72 -3.22 -73.80
C ARG A 322 128.69 -4.31 -74.23
N ASP A 323 128.69 -4.63 -75.52
CA ASP A 323 129.54 -5.67 -76.08
C ASP A 323 131.03 -5.27 -76.01
N PHE A 324 131.36 -3.98 -76.18
CA PHE A 324 132.71 -3.44 -75.93
C PHE A 324 133.15 -3.60 -74.47
N VAL A 325 132.28 -3.27 -73.51
CA VAL A 325 132.56 -3.44 -72.07
C VAL A 325 132.73 -4.93 -71.73
N GLY A 326 131.88 -5.80 -72.26
CA GLY A 326 131.90 -7.25 -71.98
C GLY A 326 133.12 -7.99 -72.52
N ARG A 327 133.71 -7.53 -73.64
CA ARG A 327 134.88 -8.18 -74.27
C ARG A 327 136.23 -7.66 -73.75
N THR A 328 136.27 -6.61 -72.93
CA THR A 328 137.52 -6.02 -72.45
C THR A 328 137.86 -6.55 -71.05
N PRO A 329 138.80 -7.51 -70.90
CA PRO A 329 139.25 -7.96 -69.58
C PRO A 329 139.92 -6.81 -68.81
N ASP A 330 139.69 -6.75 -67.49
CA ASP A 330 140.13 -5.67 -66.59
C ASP A 330 139.59 -4.26 -66.92
N CYS A 331 138.32 -4.17 -67.36
CA CYS A 331 137.63 -2.92 -67.67
C CYS A 331 137.61 -1.88 -66.52
N ALA A 332 137.60 -2.34 -65.26
CA ALA A 332 137.57 -1.46 -64.09
C ALA A 332 138.85 -0.62 -63.91
N THR A 333 140.00 -1.12 -64.37
CA THR A 333 141.29 -0.42 -64.31
C THR A 333 141.61 0.33 -65.61
N ASN A 334 140.83 0.13 -66.68
CA ASN A 334 140.95 0.90 -67.91
C ASN A 334 140.07 2.17 -67.86
N PRO A 335 140.66 3.38 -67.95
CA PRO A 335 139.92 4.63 -67.81
C PRO A 335 138.86 4.84 -68.89
N ILE A 336 139.04 4.26 -70.08
CA ILE A 336 138.06 4.37 -71.17
C ILE A 336 136.88 3.43 -70.92
N CYS A 337 137.16 2.19 -70.53
CA CYS A 337 136.13 1.17 -70.38
C CYS A 337 135.21 1.42 -69.17
N SER A 338 135.79 1.79 -68.02
CA SER A 338 135.02 2.12 -66.81
C SER A 338 134.11 3.34 -66.95
N THR A 339 134.44 4.28 -67.84
CA THR A 339 133.59 5.44 -68.13
C THR A 339 132.35 5.03 -68.92
N VAL A 340 132.48 4.07 -69.85
CA VAL A 340 131.35 3.54 -70.62
C VAL A 340 130.42 2.71 -69.74
N ASP A 341 130.95 1.89 -68.83
CA ASP A 341 130.14 1.08 -67.89
C ASP A 341 129.27 1.95 -66.96
N ARG A 342 129.80 3.08 -66.47
CA ARG A 342 129.03 4.04 -65.64
C ARG A 342 127.85 4.70 -66.36
N VAL A 343 127.90 4.80 -67.69
CA VAL A 343 126.80 5.37 -68.49
C VAL A 343 125.71 4.33 -68.75
N LEU A 344 126.04 3.03 -68.73
CA LEU A 344 125.08 1.95 -69.02
C LEU A 344 124.22 1.54 -67.81
N GLN A 345 124.76 1.61 -66.58
CA GLN A 345 124.03 1.20 -65.36
C GLN A 345 122.66 1.87 -65.14
N PRO A 346 122.48 3.20 -65.34
CA PRO A 346 121.19 3.85 -65.11
C PRO A 346 120.10 3.33 -66.05
N VAL A 347 120.45 3.02 -67.31
CA VAL A 347 119.49 2.59 -68.33
C VAL A 347 118.93 1.21 -68.01
N ASP A 348 119.74 0.29 -67.47
CA ASP A 348 119.28 -1.04 -67.06
C ASP A 348 118.30 -1.01 -65.88
N SER A 349 118.48 -0.08 -64.94
CA SER A 349 117.58 0.10 -63.80
C SER A 349 116.19 0.60 -64.21
N LEU A 350 116.11 1.41 -65.28
CA LEU A 350 114.87 1.94 -65.86
C LEU A 350 114.06 0.86 -66.58
N VAL A 351 114.72 -0.10 -67.23
CA VAL A 351 114.04 -1.23 -67.88
C VAL A 351 113.37 -2.12 -66.82
N GLN A 352 114.05 -2.45 -65.72
CA GLN A 352 113.47 -3.30 -64.66
C GLN A 352 112.31 -2.65 -63.89
N THR A 353 112.34 -1.33 -63.68
CA THR A 353 111.24 -0.63 -63.00
C THR A 353 109.98 -0.52 -63.86
N SER A 354 110.11 -0.42 -65.17
CA SER A 354 108.97 -0.37 -66.09
C SER A 354 108.13 -1.67 -66.07
N ALA A 355 108.77 -2.84 -65.95
CA ALA A 355 108.11 -4.13 -65.90
C ALA A 355 107.27 -4.34 -64.61
N ARG A 356 107.63 -3.70 -63.49
CA ARG A 356 106.86 -3.79 -62.23
C ARG A 356 105.60 -2.91 -62.23
N LEU A 357 105.58 -1.85 -63.03
CA LEU A 357 104.47 -0.90 -63.10
C LEU A 357 103.28 -1.45 -63.91
N ASP A 358 103.54 -2.27 -64.94
CA ASP A 358 102.51 -2.97 -65.71
C ASP A 358 101.74 -3.99 -64.84
N ALA A 359 102.46 -4.77 -64.01
CA ALA A 359 101.86 -5.74 -63.11
C ALA A 359 100.94 -5.12 -62.03
N GLY A 360 101.21 -3.88 -61.61
CA GLY A 360 100.36 -3.13 -60.67
C GLY A 360 99.02 -2.69 -61.27
N THR A 361 99.03 -2.30 -62.53
CA THR A 361 97.85 -1.79 -63.25
C THR A 361 96.84 -2.92 -63.55
N VAL A 362 97.32 -4.12 -63.87
CA VAL A 362 96.49 -5.32 -64.09
C VAL A 362 95.65 -5.69 -62.86
N LYS A 363 96.21 -5.55 -61.65
CA LYS A 363 95.50 -5.84 -60.39
C LYS A 363 94.40 -4.83 -60.08
N LEU A 364 94.59 -3.57 -60.46
CA LEU A 364 93.61 -2.51 -60.20
C LEU A 364 92.36 -2.68 -61.08
N THR A 365 92.57 -3.01 -62.37
CA THR A 365 91.47 -3.24 -63.32
C THR A 365 90.64 -4.48 -62.95
N SER A 366 91.29 -5.59 -62.57
CA SER A 366 90.57 -6.82 -62.16
C SER A 366 89.82 -6.65 -60.83
N GLY A 367 90.38 -5.89 -59.89
CA GLY A 367 89.70 -5.51 -58.66
C GLY A 367 88.44 -4.66 -58.90
N SER A 368 88.53 -3.65 -59.78
CA SER A 368 87.39 -2.79 -60.13
C SER A 368 86.24 -3.57 -60.78
N ASN A 369 86.55 -4.47 -61.73
CA ASN A 369 85.53 -5.27 -62.42
C ASN A 369 84.78 -6.24 -61.48
N THR A 370 85.47 -6.80 -60.48
CA THR A 370 84.84 -7.68 -59.48
C THR A 370 83.90 -6.89 -58.57
N ALA A 371 84.31 -5.69 -58.15
CA ALA A 371 83.48 -4.80 -57.35
C ALA A 371 82.25 -4.29 -58.13
N ALA A 372 82.41 -3.99 -59.43
CA ALA A 372 81.29 -3.61 -60.31
C ALA A 372 80.27 -4.75 -60.47
N ALA A 373 80.74 -6.00 -60.64
CA ALA A 373 79.87 -7.17 -60.74
C ALA A 373 79.07 -7.44 -59.45
N ALA A 374 79.69 -7.23 -58.28
CA ALA A 374 79.01 -7.35 -56.98
C ALA A 374 77.92 -6.28 -56.79
N ILE A 375 78.13 -5.07 -57.33
CA ILE A 375 77.18 -3.96 -57.21
C ILE A 375 76.04 -4.06 -58.24
N ALA A 376 76.24 -4.72 -59.39
CA ALA A 376 75.27 -4.79 -60.47
C ALA A 376 73.92 -5.47 -60.10
N GLY A 377 73.91 -6.39 -59.13
CA GLY A 377 72.68 -7.08 -58.68
C GLY A 377 71.87 -6.34 -57.61
N LEU A 378 72.47 -5.38 -56.90
CA LEU A 378 71.83 -4.65 -55.79
C LEU A 378 70.66 -3.74 -56.19
N PRO A 379 70.68 -3.03 -57.35
CA PRO A 379 69.57 -2.18 -57.77
C PRO A 379 68.24 -2.94 -57.90
N GLN A 380 68.27 -4.17 -58.38
CA GLN A 380 67.06 -4.97 -58.56
C GLN A 380 66.44 -5.36 -57.20
N SER A 381 67.26 -5.72 -56.22
CA SER A 381 66.80 -6.00 -54.84
C SER A 381 66.20 -4.76 -54.16
N VAL A 382 66.80 -3.58 -54.37
CA VAL A 382 66.26 -2.30 -53.86
C VAL A 382 64.91 -1.96 -54.49
N THR A 383 64.74 -2.26 -55.78
CA THR A 383 63.48 -2.00 -56.50
C THR A 383 62.36 -2.91 -55.99
N SER A 384 62.62 -4.20 -55.81
CA SER A 384 61.65 -5.14 -55.21
C SER A 384 61.26 -4.75 -53.78
N MET A 385 62.21 -4.26 -52.98
CA MET A 385 61.95 -3.78 -51.62
C MET A 385 61.09 -2.52 -51.63
N LYS A 386 61.33 -1.60 -52.57
CA LYS A 386 60.51 -0.40 -52.79
C LYS A 386 59.07 -0.75 -53.16
N ASP A 387 58.86 -1.72 -54.05
CA ASP A 387 57.52 -2.16 -54.44
C ASP A 387 56.77 -2.89 -53.32
N ALA A 388 57.49 -3.61 -52.45
CA ALA A 388 56.92 -4.22 -51.25
C ALA A 388 56.50 -3.16 -50.23
N LEU A 389 57.35 -2.14 -49.97
CA LEU A 389 57.01 -1.03 -49.08
C LEU A 389 55.85 -0.19 -49.61
N ALA A 390 55.79 0.06 -50.93
CA ALA A 390 54.70 0.81 -51.54
C ALA A 390 53.33 0.11 -51.38
N ARG A 391 53.28 -1.22 -51.54
CA ARG A 391 52.06 -2.00 -51.33
C ARG A 391 51.64 -2.07 -49.85
N ALA A 392 52.61 -2.21 -48.94
CA ALA A 392 52.34 -2.16 -47.50
C ALA A 392 51.75 -0.80 -47.10
N ARG A 393 52.27 0.28 -47.69
CA ARG A 393 51.79 1.64 -47.45
C ARG A 393 50.40 1.90 -48.00
N SER A 394 50.10 1.45 -49.22
CA SER A 394 48.75 1.60 -49.80
C SER A 394 47.70 0.87 -48.98
N ALA A 395 47.98 -0.37 -48.56
CA ALA A 395 47.08 -1.13 -47.68
C ALA A 395 46.86 -0.44 -46.31
N THR A 396 47.91 0.18 -45.77
CA THR A 396 47.82 0.97 -44.53
C THR A 396 46.96 2.22 -44.71
N HIS A 397 47.10 2.91 -45.84
CA HIS A 397 46.31 4.09 -46.18
C HIS A 397 44.82 3.76 -46.39
N ASP A 398 44.53 2.65 -47.08
CA ASP A 398 43.15 2.20 -47.29
C ASP A 398 42.46 1.89 -45.95
N LEU A 399 43.16 1.21 -45.03
CA LEU A 399 42.66 0.95 -43.67
C LEU A 399 42.40 2.22 -42.86
N LEU A 400 43.29 3.22 -42.97
CA LEU A 400 43.10 4.52 -42.31
C LEU A 400 41.91 5.29 -42.90
N SER A 401 41.70 5.23 -44.21
CA SER A 401 40.56 5.89 -44.87
C SER A 401 39.20 5.32 -44.46
N LEU A 402 39.12 3.99 -44.24
CA LEU A 402 37.93 3.34 -43.70
C LEU A 402 37.67 3.73 -42.23
N SER A 403 38.72 3.94 -41.44
CA SER A 403 38.60 4.46 -40.08
C SER A 403 38.01 5.87 -40.04
N ASP A 404 38.48 6.75 -40.93
CA ASP A 404 38.04 8.14 -40.98
C ASP A 404 36.56 8.29 -41.37
N THR A 405 35.98 7.28 -42.02
CA THR A 405 34.57 7.26 -42.41
C THR A 405 33.67 6.57 -41.39
N VAL A 406 34.08 5.42 -40.85
CA VAL A 406 33.26 4.61 -39.93
C VAL A 406 33.33 5.13 -38.49
N GLY A 407 34.49 5.65 -38.06
CA GLY A 407 34.69 6.13 -36.69
C GLY A 407 33.70 7.23 -36.27
N PRO A 408 33.56 8.32 -37.05
CA PRO A 408 32.62 9.40 -36.72
C PRO A 408 31.15 8.95 -36.69
N GLN A 409 30.73 8.06 -37.60
CA GLN A 409 29.36 7.56 -37.64
C GLN A 409 29.01 6.73 -36.40
N MET A 410 29.95 5.87 -35.98
CA MET A 410 29.76 5.07 -34.75
C MET A 410 29.75 5.97 -33.51
N ARG A 411 30.62 6.99 -33.43
CA ARG A 411 30.57 7.97 -32.32
C ARG A 411 29.24 8.73 -32.28
N GLN A 412 28.72 9.15 -33.42
CA GLN A 412 27.42 9.82 -33.48
C GLN A 412 26.28 8.92 -32.96
N LEU A 413 26.32 7.63 -33.29
CA LEU A 413 25.35 6.66 -32.76
C LEU A 413 25.50 6.46 -31.24
N THR A 414 26.73 6.35 -30.73
CA THR A 414 26.97 6.21 -29.28
C THR A 414 26.57 7.44 -28.51
N ASP A 415 26.87 8.63 -29.05
CA ASP A 415 26.48 9.91 -28.47
C ASP A 415 24.96 10.03 -28.40
N TYR A 416 24.25 9.67 -29.48
CA TYR A 416 22.79 9.65 -29.50
C TYR A 416 22.18 8.69 -28.47
N LEU A 417 22.72 7.47 -28.34
CA LEU A 417 22.26 6.51 -27.34
C LEU A 417 22.53 6.99 -25.91
N ASN A 418 23.66 7.65 -25.67
CA ASN A 418 24.00 8.23 -24.37
C ASN A 418 23.16 9.48 -24.05
N GLU A 419 22.85 10.29 -25.06
CA GLU A 419 21.94 11.43 -24.96
C GLU A 419 20.52 10.97 -24.58
N ILE A 420 19.98 9.93 -25.21
CA ILE A 420 18.71 9.33 -24.79
C ILE A 420 18.78 8.86 -23.34
N ALA A 421 19.86 8.18 -22.95
CA ALA A 421 19.99 7.69 -21.59
C ALA A 421 19.99 8.83 -20.57
N THR A 422 20.72 9.92 -20.84
CA THR A 422 20.85 11.08 -19.95
C THR A 422 19.60 11.95 -19.90
N GLN A 423 18.92 12.18 -21.03
CA GLN A 423 17.68 12.96 -21.07
C GLN A 423 16.53 12.31 -20.30
N PHE A 424 16.51 10.98 -20.22
CA PHE A 424 15.47 10.24 -19.51
C PHE A 424 15.84 9.92 -18.04
N GLN A 425 17.02 10.32 -17.56
CA GLN A 425 17.40 10.15 -16.14
C GLN A 425 16.42 10.88 -15.23
N GLY A 426 15.94 10.18 -14.20
CA GLY A 426 14.94 10.71 -13.26
C GLY A 426 13.53 10.91 -13.83
N SER A 427 13.28 10.57 -15.10
CA SER A 427 11.95 10.71 -15.70
C SER A 427 11.04 9.53 -15.32
N ALA A 428 9.79 9.83 -14.94
CA ALA A 428 8.77 8.82 -14.66
C ALA A 428 8.14 8.20 -15.93
N ALA A 429 8.47 8.76 -17.10
CA ALA A 429 7.97 8.36 -18.41
C ALA A 429 8.87 7.33 -19.13
N ALA A 430 9.99 6.94 -18.53
CA ALA A 430 10.85 5.92 -19.12
C ALA A 430 10.14 4.55 -19.11
N ASP A 431 10.06 3.91 -20.29
CA ASP A 431 9.46 2.59 -20.41
C ASP A 431 10.27 1.55 -19.61
N PHE A 432 9.56 0.82 -18.78
CA PHE A 432 10.13 -0.18 -17.88
C PHE A 432 10.54 -1.41 -18.67
N TYR A 433 11.81 -1.79 -18.55
CA TYR A 433 12.35 -3.02 -19.10
C TYR A 433 13.48 -3.52 -18.21
N MET A 434 13.30 -4.71 -17.65
CA MET A 434 14.30 -5.37 -16.83
C MET A 434 14.85 -6.62 -17.52
N PRO A 435 16.14 -6.65 -17.90
CA PRO A 435 16.72 -7.80 -18.57
C PRO A 435 16.83 -8.98 -17.61
N GLN A 436 16.68 -10.20 -18.13
CA GLN A 436 16.70 -11.43 -17.33
C GLN A 436 18.01 -11.62 -16.54
N ARG A 437 19.13 -11.10 -17.05
CA ARG A 437 20.43 -11.10 -16.34
C ARG A 437 20.36 -10.30 -15.04
N ALA A 438 19.63 -9.18 -15.00
CA ALA A 438 19.50 -8.37 -13.79
C ALA A 438 18.71 -9.09 -12.68
N LEU A 439 17.83 -10.03 -13.04
CA LEU A 439 17.09 -10.86 -12.08
C LEU A 439 17.98 -11.86 -11.33
N THR A 440 19.20 -12.10 -11.80
CA THR A 440 20.17 -12.96 -11.13
C THR A 440 21.04 -12.23 -10.09
N ASP A 441 20.91 -10.91 -9.96
CA ASP A 441 21.64 -10.14 -8.95
C ASP A 441 21.16 -10.49 -7.52
N PRO A 442 22.07 -10.89 -6.60
CA PRO A 442 21.73 -11.19 -5.21
C PRO A 442 20.99 -10.06 -4.48
N ARG A 443 21.28 -8.80 -4.82
CA ARG A 443 20.62 -7.64 -4.18
C ARG A 443 19.16 -7.53 -4.59
N TYR A 444 18.87 -7.79 -5.86
CA TYR A 444 17.52 -7.72 -6.40
C TYR A 444 16.67 -8.92 -5.98
N THR A 445 17.27 -10.12 -5.98
CA THR A 445 16.59 -11.34 -5.49
C THR A 445 16.21 -11.23 -4.01
N ALA A 446 17.04 -10.57 -3.18
CA ALA A 446 16.71 -10.27 -1.79
C ALA A 446 15.54 -9.26 -1.65
N ALA A 447 15.41 -8.28 -2.55
CA ALA A 447 14.26 -7.37 -2.55
C ALA A 447 12.97 -8.08 -3.02
N LEU A 448 13.08 -8.90 -4.08
CA LEU A 448 11.97 -9.67 -4.63
C LEU A 448 11.41 -10.69 -3.64
N SER A 449 12.21 -11.27 -2.75
CA SER A 449 11.73 -12.26 -1.77
C SER A 449 10.75 -11.67 -0.75
N HIS A 450 10.73 -10.34 -0.57
CA HIS A 450 9.76 -9.64 0.27
C HIS A 450 8.51 -9.16 -0.50
N LEU A 451 8.60 -9.06 -1.84
CA LEU A 451 7.57 -8.47 -2.70
C LEU A 451 6.91 -9.49 -3.62
N LEU A 452 7.44 -10.72 -3.68
CA LEU A 452 6.87 -11.87 -4.37
C LEU A 452 6.84 -13.05 -3.40
N SER A 453 5.85 -13.92 -3.54
CA SER A 453 5.76 -15.16 -2.77
C SER A 453 6.91 -16.12 -3.10
N GLY A 454 7.18 -17.08 -2.20
CA GLY A 454 8.23 -18.08 -2.42
C GLY A 454 8.05 -18.92 -3.70
N ASN A 455 6.81 -19.14 -4.13
CA ASN A 455 6.48 -19.81 -5.40
C ASN A 455 6.46 -18.87 -6.62
N GLY A 456 6.62 -17.55 -6.44
CA GLY A 456 6.61 -16.55 -7.51
C GLY A 456 5.24 -16.23 -8.11
N CYS A 457 4.18 -16.89 -7.65
CA CYS A 457 2.82 -16.73 -8.19
C CYS A 457 2.00 -15.61 -7.54
N ALA A 458 2.49 -14.97 -6.47
CA ALA A 458 1.80 -13.84 -5.85
C ALA A 458 2.74 -12.64 -5.71
N ALA A 459 2.24 -11.46 -6.06
CA ALA A 459 2.94 -10.19 -5.92
C ALA A 459 2.29 -9.33 -4.84
N TYR A 460 3.13 -8.77 -3.96
CA TYR A 460 2.75 -7.84 -2.90
C TYR A 460 3.10 -6.41 -3.35
N LEU A 461 2.11 -5.53 -3.36
CA LEU A 461 2.30 -4.10 -3.60
C LEU A 461 1.90 -3.35 -2.33
N LEU A 462 2.82 -2.56 -1.78
CA LEU A 462 2.58 -1.72 -0.62
C LEU A 462 2.25 -0.30 -1.12
N VAL A 463 1.01 0.11 -0.91
CA VAL A 463 0.46 1.39 -1.35
C VAL A 463 0.43 2.34 -0.18
N TYR A 464 1.10 3.47 -0.32
CA TYR A 464 1.19 4.51 0.69
C TYR A 464 0.31 5.67 0.28
N GLY A 465 -0.72 5.96 1.06
CA GLY A 465 -1.63 7.08 0.84
C GLY A 465 -1.16 8.37 1.49
N ASP A 466 -1.59 9.50 0.92
CA ASP A 466 -1.54 10.82 1.57
C ASP A 466 -2.81 11.06 2.42
N GLY A 467 -2.68 11.89 3.45
CA GLY A 467 -3.78 12.27 4.34
C GLY A 467 -4.12 11.21 5.39
N GLU A 468 -5.36 11.23 5.89
CA GLU A 468 -5.80 10.27 6.91
C GLU A 468 -6.13 8.90 6.28
N GLU A 469 -5.46 7.83 6.73
CA GLU A 469 -5.78 6.45 6.34
C GLU A 469 -7.02 5.92 7.07
N TRP A 470 -7.21 6.36 8.31
CA TRP A 470 -8.39 6.04 9.10
C TRP A 470 -9.59 6.87 8.64
N GLY A 471 -10.72 6.22 8.39
CA GLY A 471 -11.97 6.90 8.11
C GLY A 471 -12.34 6.92 6.62
N GLY A 472 -12.93 8.04 6.18
CA GLY A 472 -13.62 8.09 4.89
C GLY A 472 -12.73 8.18 3.67
N ASP A 473 -11.61 8.87 3.82
CA ASP A 473 -10.71 9.14 2.70
C ASP A 473 -9.91 7.88 2.34
N GLY A 474 -9.34 7.18 3.34
CA GLY A 474 -8.70 5.88 3.14
C GLY A 474 -9.65 4.83 2.56
N ALA A 475 -10.89 4.74 3.05
CA ALA A 475 -11.90 3.83 2.49
C ALA A 475 -12.21 4.13 1.02
N LYS A 476 -12.37 5.42 0.65
CA LYS A 476 -12.63 5.82 -0.74
C LYS A 476 -11.42 5.56 -1.64
N ARG A 477 -10.21 5.82 -1.15
CA ARG A 477 -8.96 5.51 -1.86
C ARG A 477 -8.84 4.02 -2.12
N ALA A 478 -9.11 3.16 -1.13
CA ALA A 478 -9.08 1.71 -1.29
C ALA A 478 -10.06 1.22 -2.38
N GLU A 479 -11.26 1.81 -2.48
CA GLU A 479 -12.21 1.50 -3.56
C GLU A 479 -11.67 1.92 -4.94
N LEU A 480 -11.03 3.09 -5.03
CA LEU A 480 -10.40 3.59 -6.25
C LEU A 480 -9.19 2.72 -6.66
N VAL A 481 -8.35 2.31 -5.71
CA VAL A 481 -7.24 1.39 -5.94
C VAL A 481 -7.76 0.05 -6.46
N ARG A 482 -8.82 -0.51 -5.85
CA ARG A 482 -9.45 -1.74 -6.33
C ARG A 482 -10.01 -1.59 -7.75
N ALA A 483 -10.55 -0.42 -8.10
CA ALA A 483 -11.01 -0.13 -9.46
C ALA A 483 -9.84 0.00 -10.45
N ALA A 484 -8.76 0.67 -10.05
CA ALA A 484 -7.55 0.83 -10.86
C ALA A 484 -6.87 -0.50 -11.17
N ILE A 485 -6.80 -1.41 -10.19
CA ILE A 485 -6.27 -2.77 -10.40
C ILE A 485 -7.13 -3.52 -11.42
N ARG A 486 -8.47 -3.51 -11.24
CA ARG A 486 -9.38 -4.17 -12.19
C ARG A 486 -9.23 -3.65 -13.62
N GLU A 487 -8.99 -2.35 -13.79
CA GLU A 487 -8.76 -1.74 -15.11
C GLU A 487 -7.41 -2.17 -15.68
N ALA A 488 -6.35 -2.12 -14.86
CA ALA A 488 -5.00 -2.49 -15.28
C ALA A 488 -4.90 -3.97 -15.69
N THR A 489 -5.72 -4.84 -15.10
CA THR A 489 -5.72 -6.29 -15.37
C THR A 489 -6.58 -6.70 -16.57
N LYS A 490 -7.31 -5.79 -17.22
CA LYS A 490 -8.12 -6.13 -18.42
C LYS A 490 -7.25 -6.48 -19.62
N GLU A 491 -6.05 -5.94 -19.68
CA GLU A 491 -5.13 -6.08 -20.79
C GLU A 491 -3.75 -6.47 -20.26
N GLY A 492 -3.14 -7.51 -20.82
CA GLY A 492 -1.80 -7.96 -20.46
C GLY A 492 -1.69 -9.47 -20.31
N THR A 493 -0.50 -9.92 -19.91
CA THR A 493 -0.18 -11.35 -19.71
C THR A 493 -0.61 -11.89 -18.35
N VAL A 494 -0.89 -11.02 -17.37
CA VAL A 494 -1.33 -11.41 -16.03
C VAL A 494 -2.83 -11.22 -15.91
N THR A 495 -3.57 -12.30 -16.09
CA THR A 495 -4.95 -12.41 -15.63
C THR A 495 -4.93 -12.86 -14.17
N PRO A 496 -5.23 -12.00 -13.19
CA PRO A 496 -5.15 -12.39 -11.80
C PRO A 496 -6.21 -13.45 -11.49
N VAL A 497 -5.78 -14.52 -10.84
CA VAL A 497 -6.66 -15.54 -10.26
C VAL A 497 -7.44 -14.92 -9.10
N GLU A 498 -6.76 -14.11 -8.29
CA GLU A 498 -7.32 -13.45 -7.11
C GLU A 498 -6.60 -12.10 -6.85
N VAL A 499 -7.35 -11.11 -6.38
CA VAL A 499 -6.84 -9.79 -6.01
C VAL A 499 -7.39 -9.42 -4.64
N ASP A 500 -6.51 -9.40 -3.64
CA ASP A 500 -6.84 -9.04 -2.28
C ASP A 500 -6.26 -7.68 -1.91
N LEU A 501 -6.99 -6.98 -1.04
CA LEU A 501 -6.62 -5.67 -0.54
C LEU A 501 -6.74 -5.70 0.98
N ALA A 502 -5.62 -5.53 1.66
CA ALA A 502 -5.54 -5.46 3.11
C ALA A 502 -4.93 -4.11 3.52
N GLY A 503 -5.17 -3.68 4.76
CA GLY A 503 -4.75 -2.35 5.23
C GLY A 503 -5.88 -1.62 5.93
N VAL A 504 -5.59 -0.44 6.47
CA VAL A 504 -6.56 0.33 7.25
C VAL A 504 -7.69 0.86 6.36
N GLY A 505 -7.36 1.40 5.18
CA GLY A 505 -8.33 1.90 4.22
C GLY A 505 -9.31 0.81 3.74
N PRO A 506 -8.83 -0.32 3.19
CA PRO A 506 -9.65 -1.44 2.74
C PRO A 506 -10.51 -2.03 3.84
N VAL A 507 -9.96 -2.24 5.04
CA VAL A 507 -10.73 -2.72 6.21
C VAL A 507 -11.83 -1.74 6.57
N THR A 508 -11.58 -0.43 6.48
CA THR A 508 -12.60 0.60 6.74
C THR A 508 -13.70 0.60 5.68
N ALA A 509 -13.36 0.40 4.40
CA ALA A 509 -14.32 0.26 3.31
C ALA A 509 -15.21 -0.99 3.49
N ASP A 510 -14.61 -2.13 3.81
CA ASP A 510 -15.34 -3.37 4.07
C ASP A 510 -16.21 -3.25 5.33
N LEU A 511 -15.69 -2.63 6.40
CA LEU A 511 -16.45 -2.36 7.62
C LEU A 511 -17.67 -1.48 7.34
N ARG A 512 -17.56 -0.43 6.52
CA ARG A 512 -18.70 0.40 6.08
C ARG A 512 -19.77 -0.43 5.40
N ARG A 513 -19.36 -1.31 4.49
CA ARG A 513 -20.27 -2.20 3.76
C ARG A 513 -20.95 -3.20 4.71
N PHE A 514 -20.19 -3.83 5.60
CA PHE A 514 -20.71 -4.77 6.59
C PHE A 514 -21.64 -4.10 7.60
N VAL A 515 -21.28 -2.95 8.15
CA VAL A 515 -22.14 -2.20 9.09
C VAL A 515 -23.44 -1.78 8.41
N ALA A 516 -23.41 -1.31 7.16
CA ALA A 516 -24.62 -0.94 6.44
C ALA A 516 -25.53 -2.16 6.16
N GLY A 517 -24.94 -3.31 5.83
CA GLY A 517 -25.67 -4.58 5.64
C GLY A 517 -26.25 -5.12 6.95
N ASP A 518 -25.40 -5.27 7.96
CA ASP A 518 -25.76 -5.77 9.29
C ASP A 518 -26.80 -4.89 9.96
N THR A 519 -26.70 -3.55 9.85
CA THR A 519 -27.71 -2.64 10.42
C THR A 519 -29.08 -2.91 9.80
N LYS A 520 -29.18 -3.09 8.48
CA LYS A 520 -30.46 -3.40 7.82
C LYS A 520 -31.01 -4.75 8.25
N LEU A 521 -30.15 -5.78 8.27
CA LEU A 521 -30.52 -7.14 8.65
C LEU A 521 -30.97 -7.19 10.11
N LEU A 522 -30.18 -6.61 11.01
CA LEU A 522 -30.43 -6.63 12.45
C LEU A 522 -31.66 -5.81 12.82
N VAL A 523 -31.78 -4.59 12.28
CA VAL A 523 -32.97 -3.74 12.51
C VAL A 523 -34.22 -4.41 11.98
N GLY A 524 -34.18 -4.93 10.75
CA GLY A 524 -35.31 -5.64 10.15
C GLY A 524 -35.71 -6.89 10.96
N ALA A 525 -34.75 -7.76 11.27
CA ALA A 525 -34.99 -8.98 12.01
C ALA A 525 -35.53 -8.71 13.43
N ALA A 526 -34.95 -7.75 14.16
CA ALA A 526 -35.41 -7.39 15.50
C ALA A 526 -36.83 -6.81 15.48
N LEU A 527 -37.15 -5.91 14.53
CA LEU A 527 -38.49 -5.34 14.42
C LEU A 527 -39.54 -6.40 14.07
N VAL A 528 -39.23 -7.30 13.14
CA VAL A 528 -40.13 -8.43 12.79
C VAL A 528 -40.31 -9.35 13.98
N LEU A 529 -39.24 -9.71 14.68
CA LEU A 529 -39.28 -10.57 15.85
C LEU A 529 -40.14 -9.96 16.97
N ILE A 530 -39.92 -8.70 17.31
CA ILE A 530 -40.72 -7.99 18.33
C ILE A 530 -42.16 -7.87 17.88
N PHE A 531 -42.40 -7.52 16.61
CA PHE A 531 -43.74 -7.45 16.07
C PHE A 531 -44.50 -8.78 16.24
N LEU A 532 -43.86 -9.90 15.91
CA LEU A 532 -44.44 -11.24 16.06
C LEU A 532 -44.73 -11.58 17.54
N ILE A 533 -43.76 -11.33 18.42
CA ILE A 533 -43.88 -11.57 19.87
C ILE A 533 -45.01 -10.73 20.47
N VAL A 534 -45.00 -9.42 20.22
CA VAL A 534 -45.99 -8.47 20.76
C VAL A 534 -47.36 -8.81 20.21
N THR A 535 -47.47 -9.14 18.92
CA THR A 535 -48.73 -9.60 18.31
C THR A 535 -49.22 -10.89 18.94
N ALA A 536 -48.34 -11.86 19.22
CA ALA A 536 -48.70 -13.12 19.88
C ALA A 536 -49.17 -12.89 21.33
N MET A 537 -48.47 -12.04 22.10
CA MET A 537 -48.81 -11.75 23.50
C MET A 537 -50.08 -10.91 23.65
N LEU A 538 -50.21 -9.82 22.88
CA LEU A 538 -51.40 -8.96 22.92
C LEU A 538 -52.59 -9.58 22.17
N ARG A 539 -52.34 -10.54 21.27
CA ARG A 539 -53.30 -11.13 20.31
C ARG A 539 -53.96 -10.07 19.43
N SER A 540 -53.21 -9.02 19.09
CA SER A 540 -53.66 -7.93 18.22
C SER A 540 -52.49 -7.39 17.38
N PRO A 541 -52.57 -7.48 16.03
CA PRO A 541 -51.53 -6.96 15.15
C PRO A 541 -51.47 -5.44 15.13
N VAL A 542 -52.61 -4.75 15.34
CA VAL A 542 -52.66 -3.29 15.39
C VAL A 542 -51.91 -2.76 16.62
N ALA A 543 -52.13 -3.38 17.79
CA ALA A 543 -51.35 -3.08 18.99
C ALA A 543 -49.85 -3.35 18.78
N GLY A 544 -49.51 -4.46 18.12
CA GLY A 544 -48.14 -4.79 17.73
C GLY A 544 -47.48 -3.70 16.90
N LEU A 545 -48.15 -3.25 15.83
CA LEU A 545 -47.64 -2.22 14.93
C LEU A 545 -47.45 -0.88 15.65
N VAL A 546 -48.40 -0.47 16.50
CA VAL A 546 -48.29 0.76 17.29
C VAL A 546 -47.08 0.71 18.22
N VAL A 547 -46.91 -0.39 18.97
CA VAL A 547 -45.79 -0.55 19.90
C VAL A 547 -44.47 -0.48 19.16
N VAL A 548 -44.32 -1.24 18.07
CA VAL A 548 -43.10 -1.23 17.24
C VAL A 548 -42.84 0.17 16.67
N GLY A 549 -43.86 0.84 16.13
CA GLY A 549 -43.74 2.21 15.62
C GLY A 549 -43.29 3.22 16.68
N THR A 550 -43.80 3.10 17.91
CA THR A 550 -43.37 3.96 19.02
C THR A 550 -41.92 3.71 19.44
N VAL A 551 -41.46 2.45 19.42
CA VAL A 551 -40.06 2.09 19.70
C VAL A 551 -39.12 2.63 18.62
N VAL A 552 -39.49 2.49 17.34
CA VAL A 552 -38.72 3.05 16.22
C VAL A 552 -38.62 4.57 16.31
N THR A 553 -39.72 5.25 16.63
CA THR A 553 -39.74 6.71 16.80
C THR A 553 -38.85 7.13 17.97
N SER A 554 -38.91 6.40 19.09
CA SER A 554 -38.05 6.63 20.24
C SER A 554 -36.56 6.47 19.90
N TYR A 555 -36.20 5.38 19.21
CA TYR A 555 -34.85 5.14 18.73
C TYR A 555 -34.36 6.26 17.79
N ALA A 556 -35.18 6.66 16.81
CA ALA A 556 -34.83 7.74 15.89
C ALA A 556 -34.60 9.07 16.65
N SER A 557 -35.42 9.37 17.65
CA SER A 557 -35.23 10.54 18.51
C SER A 557 -33.98 10.43 19.38
N ALA A 558 -33.62 9.24 19.88
CA ALA A 558 -32.41 9.03 20.66
C ALA A 558 -31.14 9.28 19.83
N VAL A 559 -31.09 8.75 18.61
CA VAL A 559 -29.98 8.99 17.69
C VAL A 559 -29.95 10.45 17.24
N GLY A 560 -31.10 11.06 16.93
CA GLY A 560 -31.19 12.48 16.58
C GLY A 560 -30.70 13.39 17.71
N ALA A 561 -31.07 13.11 18.96
CA ALA A 561 -30.53 13.81 20.13
C ALA A 561 -29.02 13.62 20.28
N SER A 562 -28.52 12.41 20.04
CA SER A 562 -27.09 12.12 20.05
C SER A 562 -26.33 12.89 18.98
N VAL A 563 -26.87 12.98 17.76
CA VAL A 563 -26.32 13.81 16.67
C VAL A 563 -26.31 15.30 17.05
N LEU A 564 -27.36 15.80 17.70
CA LEU A 564 -27.39 17.17 18.19
C LEU A 564 -26.30 17.43 19.24
N ILE A 565 -26.14 16.54 20.21
CA ILE A 565 -25.18 16.68 21.30
C ILE A 565 -23.73 16.53 20.79
N TRP A 566 -23.44 15.50 20.00
CA TRP A 566 -22.07 15.19 19.63
C TRP A 566 -21.60 15.95 18.38
N GLN A 567 -22.44 16.07 17.34
CA GLN A 567 -22.02 16.70 16.08
C GLN A 567 -22.20 18.22 16.11
N HIS A 568 -23.32 18.70 16.63
CA HIS A 568 -23.62 20.14 16.59
C HIS A 568 -23.05 20.89 17.79
N LEU A 569 -23.11 20.30 18.99
CA LEU A 569 -22.62 20.97 20.20
C LEU A 569 -21.13 20.68 20.47
N LEU A 570 -20.66 19.45 20.23
CA LEU A 570 -19.27 19.04 20.54
C LEU A 570 -18.38 18.86 19.29
N HIS A 571 -18.92 19.05 18.08
CA HIS A 571 -18.20 18.94 16.80
C HIS A 571 -17.42 17.63 16.58
N HIS A 572 -17.91 16.53 17.17
CA HIS A 572 -17.38 15.18 16.96
C HIS A 572 -18.34 14.33 16.14
N ASP A 573 -17.80 13.60 15.17
CA ASP A 573 -18.58 12.63 14.40
C ASP A 573 -19.10 11.50 15.29
N LEU A 574 -20.23 10.93 14.88
CA LEU A 574 -20.85 9.85 15.64
C LEU A 574 -20.18 8.53 15.26
N HIS A 575 -19.65 7.82 16.25
CA HIS A 575 -18.98 6.55 16.00
C HIS A 575 -19.93 5.52 15.37
N TRP A 576 -19.46 4.77 14.38
CA TRP A 576 -20.26 3.81 13.60
C TRP A 576 -21.03 2.78 14.45
N ALA A 577 -20.50 2.42 15.62
CA ALA A 577 -21.13 1.47 16.52
C ALA A 577 -22.32 2.04 17.31
N VAL A 578 -22.46 3.36 17.45
CA VAL A 578 -23.46 3.99 18.34
C VAL A 578 -24.89 3.64 17.94
N ALA A 579 -25.23 3.82 16.67
CA ALA A 579 -26.59 3.59 16.17
C ALA A 579 -27.03 2.11 16.33
N PRO A 580 -26.27 1.11 15.83
CA PRO A 580 -26.64 -0.31 16.01
C PRO A 580 -26.75 -0.72 17.50
N ILE A 581 -25.84 -0.27 18.35
CA ILE A 581 -25.84 -0.67 19.76
C ILE A 581 -26.97 0.00 20.52
N ALA A 582 -27.17 1.30 20.32
CA ALA A 582 -28.29 2.01 20.93
C ALA A 582 -29.61 1.40 20.48
N PHE A 583 -29.72 0.98 19.21
CA PHE A 583 -30.89 0.27 18.71
C PHE A 583 -31.16 -1.01 19.50
N ILE A 584 -30.17 -1.91 19.59
CA ILE A 584 -30.29 -3.18 20.32
C ILE A 584 -30.68 -2.92 21.79
N ALA A 585 -29.99 -2.00 22.46
CA ALA A 585 -30.21 -1.68 23.86
C ALA A 585 -31.60 -1.06 24.12
N LEU A 586 -32.02 -0.11 23.27
CA LEU A 586 -33.32 0.55 23.39
C LEU A 586 -34.47 -0.37 23.04
N ILE A 587 -34.28 -1.31 22.12
CA ILE A 587 -35.27 -2.34 21.81
C ILE A 587 -35.40 -3.33 22.95
N ALA A 588 -34.26 -3.83 23.44
CA ALA A 588 -34.21 -4.80 24.53
C ALA A 588 -35.03 -4.29 25.70
N VAL A 589 -34.82 -3.03 26.06
CA VAL A 589 -35.48 -2.44 27.22
C VAL A 589 -36.88 -1.90 26.87
N GLY A 590 -37.03 -1.20 25.75
CA GLY A 590 -38.26 -0.48 25.38
C GLY A 590 -39.46 -1.37 25.04
N ALA A 591 -39.22 -2.55 24.44
CA ALA A 591 -40.31 -3.47 24.07
C ALA A 591 -41.07 -4.00 25.31
N ASP A 592 -40.32 -4.36 26.34
CA ASP A 592 -40.82 -5.01 27.57
C ASP A 592 -41.78 -4.11 28.34
N TYR A 593 -41.46 -2.83 28.37
CA TYR A 593 -42.24 -1.88 29.12
C TYR A 593 -43.53 -1.44 28.45
N ASN A 594 -43.51 -1.29 27.12
CA ASN A 594 -44.71 -0.97 26.36
C ASN A 594 -45.73 -2.10 26.49
N LEU A 595 -45.25 -3.35 26.52
CA LEU A 595 -46.07 -4.51 26.80
C LEU A 595 -46.68 -4.48 28.21
N LEU A 596 -45.89 -4.19 29.26
CA LEU A 596 -46.38 -4.11 30.64
C LEU A 596 -47.49 -3.07 30.82
N LEU A 597 -47.31 -1.88 30.24
CA LEU A 597 -48.33 -0.83 30.27
C LEU A 597 -49.57 -1.26 29.49
N ALA A 598 -49.40 -1.81 28.29
CA ALA A 598 -50.53 -2.24 27.46
C ALA A 598 -51.34 -3.36 28.13
N LEU A 599 -50.68 -4.34 28.75
CA LEU A 599 -51.35 -5.41 29.51
C LEU A 599 -52.06 -4.86 30.76
N ARG A 600 -51.52 -3.83 31.42
CA ARG A 600 -52.19 -3.17 32.55
C ARG A 600 -53.43 -2.41 32.09
N ILE A 601 -53.33 -1.66 31.00
CA ILE A 601 -54.48 -0.98 30.39
C ILE A 601 -55.53 -2.02 30.00
N LYS A 602 -55.14 -3.16 29.40
CA LYS A 602 -56.06 -4.26 29.07
C LYS A 602 -56.84 -4.76 30.29
N HIS A 603 -56.14 -5.11 31.37
CA HIS A 603 -56.77 -5.63 32.59
C HIS A 603 -57.71 -4.60 33.25
N GLU A 604 -57.30 -3.33 33.32
CA GLU A 604 -58.10 -2.25 33.94
C GLU A 604 -59.20 -1.71 33.02
N SER A 605 -59.13 -1.96 31.71
CA SER A 605 -60.11 -1.48 30.72
C SER A 605 -61.46 -2.21 30.75
N SER A 606 -61.61 -3.21 31.62
CA SER A 606 -62.91 -3.82 31.95
C SER A 606 -63.94 -2.81 32.50
N ALA A 607 -63.48 -1.67 33.04
CA ALA A 607 -64.30 -0.55 33.50
C ALA A 607 -64.46 0.60 32.46
N GLY A 608 -63.99 0.40 31.22
CA GLY A 608 -63.96 1.41 30.15
C GLY A 608 -62.55 1.95 29.86
N ILE A 609 -62.23 2.23 28.58
CA ILE A 609 -60.86 2.56 28.12
C ILE A 609 -60.30 3.80 28.83
N LYS A 610 -61.07 4.89 28.93
CA LYS A 610 -60.63 6.14 29.60
C LYS A 610 -60.38 5.93 31.09
N THR A 611 -61.27 5.20 31.77
CA THR A 611 -61.14 4.88 33.20
C THR A 611 -59.97 3.92 33.46
N GLY A 612 -59.77 2.96 32.55
CA GLY A 612 -58.66 2.01 32.59
C GLY A 612 -57.30 2.69 32.45
N ILE A 613 -57.18 3.67 31.55
CA ILE A 613 -55.97 4.50 31.42
C ILE A 613 -55.69 5.26 32.72
N ILE A 614 -56.68 5.94 33.31
CA ILE A 614 -56.50 6.72 34.55
C ILE A 614 -56.08 5.82 35.72
N ARG A 615 -56.69 4.63 35.86
CA ARG A 615 -56.34 3.65 36.89
C ARG A 615 -54.95 3.06 36.68
N ALA A 616 -54.61 2.70 35.44
CA ALA A 616 -53.29 2.22 35.09
C ALA A 616 -52.21 3.26 35.45
N PHE A 617 -52.39 4.52 35.05
CA PHE A 617 -51.46 5.60 35.38
C PHE A 617 -51.32 5.81 36.90
N GLY A 618 -52.43 5.80 37.64
CA GLY A 618 -52.41 5.96 39.08
C GLY A 618 -51.67 4.86 39.84
N GLY A 619 -51.72 3.62 39.35
CA GLY A 619 -51.10 2.46 39.99
C GLY A 619 -49.64 2.25 39.58
N THR A 620 -49.32 2.37 38.28
CA THR A 620 -48.01 1.96 37.74
C THR A 620 -47.14 3.12 37.25
N GLY A 621 -47.69 4.32 37.01
CA GLY A 621 -46.93 5.44 36.45
C GLY A 621 -45.72 5.85 37.30
N GLY A 622 -45.89 5.92 38.63
CA GLY A 622 -44.80 6.27 39.53
C GLY A 622 -43.65 5.25 39.58
N VAL A 623 -43.96 3.96 39.55
CA VAL A 623 -42.95 2.89 39.59
C VAL A 623 -42.19 2.84 38.28
N VAL A 624 -42.90 2.93 37.15
CA VAL A 624 -42.32 2.86 35.81
C VAL A 624 -41.37 4.03 35.54
N THR A 625 -41.72 5.25 35.97
CA THR A 625 -40.84 6.41 35.81
C THR A 625 -39.60 6.33 36.68
N VAL A 626 -39.69 5.80 37.91
CA VAL A 626 -38.51 5.60 38.76
C VAL A 626 -37.56 4.58 38.13
N ALA A 627 -38.09 3.45 37.62
CA ALA A 627 -37.28 2.47 36.89
C ALA A 627 -36.56 3.11 35.69
N GLY A 628 -37.31 3.81 34.84
CA GLY A 628 -36.77 4.49 33.67
C GLY A 628 -35.69 5.54 33.98
N ILE A 629 -35.89 6.36 35.03
CA ILE A 629 -34.91 7.37 35.44
C ILE A 629 -33.66 6.71 36.02
N VAL A 630 -33.80 5.71 36.90
CA VAL A 630 -32.65 5.01 37.49
C VAL A 630 -31.82 4.36 36.39
N PHE A 631 -32.47 3.68 35.44
CA PHE A 631 -31.78 3.05 34.33
C PHE A 631 -31.17 4.06 33.35
N GLY A 632 -31.85 5.17 33.08
CA GLY A 632 -31.28 6.27 32.29
C GLY A 632 -30.02 6.87 32.95
N ILE A 633 -30.03 7.06 34.27
CA ILE A 633 -28.88 7.59 35.02
C ILE A 633 -27.71 6.59 35.02
N THR A 634 -27.97 5.29 35.17
CA THR A 634 -26.89 4.29 35.13
C THR A 634 -26.24 4.20 33.76
N MET A 635 -27.02 4.36 32.68
CA MET A 635 -26.47 4.48 31.33
C MET A 635 -25.71 5.79 31.13
N LEU A 636 -26.18 6.89 31.72
CA LEU A 636 -25.49 8.17 31.69
C LEU A 636 -24.16 8.14 32.44
N ALA A 637 -23.99 7.26 33.44
CA ALA A 637 -22.71 7.09 34.13
C ALA A 637 -21.58 6.62 33.19
N LEU A 638 -21.90 5.95 32.08
CA LEU A 638 -20.93 5.57 31.04
C LEU A 638 -20.29 6.78 30.35
N LEU A 639 -20.88 7.98 30.48
CA LEU A 639 -20.30 9.23 29.99
C LEU A 639 -18.97 9.57 30.67
N SER A 640 -18.71 9.02 31.86
CA SER A 640 -17.43 9.15 32.56
C SER A 640 -16.33 8.25 31.98
N SER A 641 -16.61 7.46 30.95
CA SER A 641 -15.62 6.61 30.30
C SER A 641 -14.57 7.45 29.58
N SER A 642 -13.31 7.01 29.65
CA SER A 642 -12.20 7.58 28.89
C SER A 642 -12.25 7.25 27.40
N VAL A 643 -13.17 6.40 26.94
CA VAL A 643 -13.33 6.04 25.53
C VAL A 643 -14.56 6.75 24.97
N LEU A 644 -14.37 7.60 23.96
CA LEU A 644 -15.43 8.45 23.40
C LEU A 644 -16.58 7.59 22.84
N SER A 645 -16.29 6.45 22.21
CA SER A 645 -17.32 5.56 21.68
C SER A 645 -18.25 5.02 22.78
N ILE A 646 -17.72 4.65 23.95
CA ILE A 646 -18.52 4.17 25.08
C ILE A 646 -19.38 5.31 25.66
N ALA A 647 -18.81 6.51 25.78
CA ALA A 647 -19.51 7.70 26.25
C ALA A 647 -20.68 8.09 25.31
N GLN A 648 -20.46 8.03 23.99
CA GLN A 648 -21.49 8.26 22.97
C GLN A 648 -22.61 7.20 23.04
N ILE A 649 -22.25 5.91 23.15
CA ILE A 649 -23.24 4.82 23.29
C ILE A 649 -24.09 5.02 24.55
N GLY A 650 -23.46 5.26 25.70
CA GLY A 650 -24.14 5.41 26.99
C GLY A 650 -25.09 6.60 27.04
N SER A 651 -24.65 7.77 26.56
CA SER A 651 -25.51 8.96 26.46
C SER A 651 -26.70 8.74 25.52
N THR A 652 -26.48 8.12 24.36
CA THR A 652 -27.55 7.84 23.40
C THR A 652 -28.61 6.92 23.99
N ILE A 653 -28.19 5.85 24.68
CA ILE A 653 -29.10 4.93 25.36
C ILE A 653 -29.82 5.66 26.49
N ALA A 654 -29.12 6.43 27.33
CA ALA A 654 -29.72 7.18 28.43
C ALA A 654 -30.82 8.13 27.95
N VAL A 655 -30.54 8.94 26.92
CA VAL A 655 -31.51 9.88 26.35
C VAL A 655 -32.69 9.13 25.73
N GLY A 656 -32.44 8.06 24.98
CA GLY A 656 -33.50 7.24 24.40
C GLY A 656 -34.44 6.61 25.43
N LEU A 657 -33.89 6.11 26.54
CA LEU A 657 -34.68 5.55 27.63
C LEU A 657 -35.50 6.61 28.36
N LEU A 658 -34.92 7.79 28.62
CA LEU A 658 -35.63 8.89 29.24
C LEU A 658 -36.76 9.40 28.34
N LEU A 659 -36.53 9.53 27.03
CA LEU A 659 -37.56 9.91 26.07
C LEU A 659 -38.65 8.84 25.95
N ASP A 660 -38.28 7.56 25.88
CA ASP A 660 -39.26 6.47 25.85
C ASP A 660 -40.14 6.48 27.10
N THR A 661 -39.53 6.57 28.27
CA THR A 661 -40.24 6.44 29.55
C THR A 661 -41.08 7.68 29.90
N LEU A 662 -40.56 8.89 29.65
CA LEU A 662 -41.20 10.14 30.03
C LEU A 662 -42.11 10.73 28.96
N VAL A 663 -41.83 10.48 27.67
CA VAL A 663 -42.57 11.09 26.55
C VAL A 663 -43.44 10.04 25.87
N VAL A 664 -42.81 9.00 25.33
CA VAL A 664 -43.50 8.01 24.49
C VAL A 664 -44.52 7.22 25.31
N ARG A 665 -44.08 6.63 26.41
CA ARG A 665 -44.90 5.75 27.25
C ARG A 665 -45.90 6.51 28.11
N ALA A 666 -45.51 7.70 28.59
CA ALA A 666 -46.38 8.51 29.44
C ALA A 666 -47.47 9.25 28.66
N PHE A 667 -47.22 9.62 27.39
CA PHE A 667 -48.12 10.48 26.62
C PHE A 667 -48.53 9.89 25.26
N ILE A 668 -47.59 9.40 24.45
CA ILE A 668 -47.87 8.94 23.07
C ILE A 668 -48.71 7.65 23.09
N VAL A 669 -48.22 6.58 23.73
CA VAL A 669 -48.88 5.27 23.75
C VAL A 669 -50.33 5.34 24.28
N PRO A 670 -50.63 5.95 25.44
CA PRO A 670 -52.00 5.99 25.94
C PRO A 670 -52.91 6.90 25.11
N SER A 671 -52.37 7.95 24.47
CA SER A 671 -53.13 8.80 23.55
C SER A 671 -53.54 8.03 22.29
N ILE A 672 -52.62 7.24 21.73
CA ILE A 672 -52.90 6.36 20.59
C ILE A 672 -53.96 5.31 20.98
N VAL A 673 -53.83 4.68 22.16
CA VAL A 673 -54.85 3.73 22.67
C VAL A 673 -56.21 4.41 22.84
N ALA A 674 -56.25 5.63 23.36
CA ALA A 674 -57.49 6.39 23.55
C ALA A 674 -58.16 6.77 22.21
N LEU A 675 -57.38 7.07 21.17
CA LEU A 675 -57.87 7.44 19.82
C LEU A 675 -58.33 6.23 19.01
N LEU A 676 -57.52 5.16 18.96
CA LEU A 676 -57.88 3.93 18.23
C LEU A 676 -59.00 3.15 18.93
N GLY A 677 -59.14 3.27 20.25
CA GLY A 677 -60.24 2.70 21.02
C GLY A 677 -60.40 1.19 20.79
N ARG A 678 -61.48 0.80 20.11
CA ARG A 678 -61.79 -0.60 19.78
C ARG A 678 -60.88 -1.22 18.72
N TRP A 679 -60.35 -0.42 17.81
CA TRP A 679 -59.47 -0.89 16.73
C TRP A 679 -58.11 -1.32 17.25
N PHE A 680 -57.66 -0.75 18.37
CA PHE A 680 -56.42 -1.12 19.02
C PHE A 680 -56.39 -2.59 19.47
N TRP A 681 -57.55 -3.17 19.80
CA TRP A 681 -57.66 -4.55 20.31
C TRP A 681 -58.15 -5.56 19.26
N TRP A 682 -58.40 -5.11 18.02
CA TRP A 682 -58.86 -5.98 16.94
C TRP A 682 -57.85 -7.13 16.72
N PRO A 683 -58.29 -8.41 16.60
CA PRO A 683 -59.66 -8.90 16.36
C PRO A 683 -60.55 -9.17 17.58
N ARG A 684 -60.04 -9.08 18.82
CA ARG A 684 -60.83 -9.40 20.03
C ARG A 684 -61.41 -8.16 20.69
N ALA A 685 -62.74 -8.02 20.69
CA ALA A 685 -63.43 -6.97 21.43
C ALA A 685 -63.30 -7.19 22.96
N LEU A 686 -63.10 -6.10 23.70
CA LEU A 686 -63.11 -6.10 25.17
C LEU A 686 -64.46 -6.62 25.71
N PRO A 687 -64.48 -7.53 26.70
CA PRO A 687 -65.72 -7.98 27.32
C PRO A 687 -66.46 -6.77 27.93
N ARG A 688 -67.66 -6.50 27.43
CA ARG A 688 -68.53 -5.46 27.98
C ARG A 688 -69.06 -5.98 29.31
N ARG A 689 -68.85 -5.24 30.41
CA ARG A 689 -69.65 -5.46 31.61
C ARG A 689 -71.09 -5.08 31.23
N THR A 690 -71.95 -6.06 31.03
CA THR A 690 -73.41 -5.84 31.07
C THR A 690 -73.69 -5.11 32.38
N SER A 691 -74.39 -3.98 32.32
CA SER A 691 -74.76 -3.26 33.54
C SER A 691 -75.53 -4.26 34.40
N ALA A 692 -74.93 -4.75 35.48
CA ALA A 692 -75.65 -5.50 36.47
C ALA A 692 -76.80 -4.60 36.92
N GLY A 693 -78.02 -5.02 36.61
CA GLY A 693 -79.23 -4.30 36.97
C GLY A 693 -79.15 -3.89 38.43
N SER A 694 -79.57 -2.66 38.68
CA SER A 694 -79.85 -2.10 39.99
C SER A 694 -80.43 -3.16 40.93
N LYS A 695 -79.59 -3.82 41.73
CA LYS A 695 -80.04 -4.43 42.96
C LYS A 695 -80.23 -3.30 43.95
N THR A 696 -81.48 -2.88 44.06
CA THR A 696 -82.01 -2.05 45.14
C THR A 696 -81.41 -2.56 46.46
N PRO A 697 -80.76 -1.71 47.27
CA PRO A 697 -80.26 -2.15 48.55
C PRO A 697 -81.45 -2.48 49.45
N VAL A 698 -81.56 -3.75 49.84
CA VAL A 698 -82.46 -4.18 50.92
C VAL A 698 -81.98 -3.44 52.18
N ARG A 699 -82.77 -2.49 52.66
CA ARG A 699 -82.59 -1.88 53.98
C ARG A 699 -82.82 -2.98 55.02
N VAL A 700 -81.77 -3.37 55.72
CA VAL A 700 -81.89 -4.09 56.99
C VAL A 700 -82.18 -3.03 58.08
N PRO A 701 -83.29 -3.13 58.82
CA PRO A 701 -83.56 -2.22 59.93
C PRO A 701 -82.64 -2.57 61.10
N VAL A 702 -81.92 -1.57 61.59
CA VAL A 702 -81.15 -1.62 62.85
C VAL A 702 -82.14 -1.45 63.99
N THR A 703 -82.37 -2.50 64.77
CA THR A 703 -83.04 -2.41 66.07
C THR A 703 -82.06 -1.85 67.09
N ALA A 704 -82.45 -0.73 67.69
CA ALA A 704 -81.79 -0.15 68.86
C ALA A 704 -82.09 -1.04 70.08
N ALA A 705 -81.06 -1.55 70.75
CA ALA A 705 -81.14 -2.10 72.09
C ALA A 705 -80.24 -1.28 73.00
N THR A 706 -80.88 -0.55 73.89
CA THR A 706 -80.37 0.28 74.98
C THR A 706 -79.64 -0.56 76.02
N ALA A 707 -78.52 -0.05 76.53
CA ALA A 707 -77.88 -0.49 77.76
C ALA A 707 -78.51 0.25 78.96
N ALA A 708 -79.05 -0.50 79.93
CA ALA A 708 -79.26 -0.08 81.31
C ALA A 708 -79.44 -1.33 82.19
N GLU A 709 -78.70 -1.39 83.32
CA GLU A 709 -78.80 -2.37 84.44
C GLU A 709 -78.40 -3.84 84.08
N ARG A 710 -77.35 -4.47 84.61
CA ARG A 710 -76.72 -4.46 85.94
C ARG A 710 -75.24 -4.85 85.86
#